data_AF-A0A366S5R5-F1
#
_entry.id   AF-A0A366S5R5-F1
#
_cell.length_a   1.000
_cell.length_b   1.000
_cell.length_c   1.000
_cell.angle_alpha   90.00
_cell.angle_beta   90.00
_cell.angle_gamma   90.00
#
_symmetry.space_group_name_H-M   'P 1'
#
loop_
_entity.id
_entity.type
_entity.pdbx_description
1 polymer ?
#
loop_
_entity_poly.entity_id
_entity_poly.type
_entity_poly.pdbx_seq_one_letter_code
_entity_poly.pdbx_strand_id
1 'polypeptide(L)'
;MLRRWLPTPMSRCTGRTKDLLPEQTSPFLPSTLAPRRHRWTIALASTIIVFYLLLSHDYIPTESFRSMDSHSSTEVDWSQFAYTHRADRVMLYPSKMFKSDNDTSLDAGLIIKARDEYNVKLVPITVQHKDNADATWADSFTKLLAFNQTQYRRVLSIDSDSMILQNMDELFLLPPAPVAMPRAYWLPPGSHTLSSQVMLIQPSKAEFSRIMAKVESASSNDYDMEIVNHLYGGSALVLPHRPYDMISGEYREENHIKYLGSEAETWDPVAAYNEAKLIHFSDWPLPKPWRPQPEDILLKIQPPCTSINDTEDCTTRTIWKSFYTDFKVKRKDYQVISPLMLSAANSSDNLTILPENYPYPSNFGPKFSCKPLPAGGHCYIRSRYNSNIPRTSSRVHLLFSPKIDKKDNRKYDVNHHYNDSQKPPVQLNLSPLHPQRVVMVIKSYLATAALLASPFLARAQDLIPPILETADVLIQVIWSVEESQKIIYIDDDFASVSDYDGLTLIPPTALDFATTFRDDINEITGLNWTLKQTGRVPADATGISLGAYTGESSDFIYADGKSTSEGYEIFVNSSRITIGGNGARGMWWGTRTLLQLLLAGNGTITAAEGRDAPAYATRGYMLDAGRKWYSKDFLKELCSYASFFKMNEFHYHLSDNYPLNRGKNETWQDVYSHFSLLPEDKELRGILHGRENETLSREDFEDLQQHCASRGVTVIPEIEAPGHSLYLTKWKPELALPKKDLLNLTHPDTLPTVQSIWEEFLPWFKTKEVHIGADEYDAELADDYITFVNKMSRFINSTSDKRSRIWGTHEPSKRNQTIDKDVIIQHWQYGQSDPVQLVKDGYDVINSEDWWAYTSLKNDHMPILPARYPQFFNESRIFNFADEDDWQWTPADFNPFNTSMQVEDDESRLKGATMAAWNDNGPDASTQLEAYYSMRRGIALVGARAWSGGRGPQLLNETTDTSIGFYSPRAPAQNLDRSLSSSDNNGTLLSWSRSSSDGEKVELGHGSKGMNYTLTLSINGPFTLSGPDNSLSLSRNGNLVFEADGWEYPLRQVSEEHALELDSGHPGRIWVNASSSTHKPVNLSVPAEITLVTDVLHGTVVFVDSELRGRFEVFVYGGRNTQFSWSQMAFVAPLNDVKGGITHLNLNGTATFSGSSTGGRPSGLPGGNAATPTIPLPGLTTMVLITAVVLIFQ
;
A
#
# COMPACT_ATOMS: atom_id res chain seq x y z
N MET A 1 -28.36 11.58 54.87
CA MET A 1 -29.48 12.51 55.15
C MET A 1 -30.10 12.86 53.78
N LEU A 2 -31.40 12.74 53.48
CA LEU A 2 -32.61 13.37 54.07
C LEU A 2 -32.51 14.92 53.95
N ARG A 3 -33.42 15.67 53.29
CA ARG A 3 -34.84 15.45 52.91
C ARG A 3 -35.34 16.32 51.72
N ARG A 4 -36.28 15.77 50.92
CA ARG A 4 -37.54 16.40 50.36
C ARG A 4 -37.36 17.53 49.31
N TRP A 5 -38.29 17.79 48.37
CA TRP A 5 -39.76 17.93 48.51
C TRP A 5 -40.63 17.32 47.40
N LEU A 6 -41.84 16.91 47.80
CA LEU A 6 -43.10 16.65 47.05
C LEU A 6 -44.25 16.78 48.09
N PRO A 7 -45.48 17.22 47.74
CA PRO A 7 -46.52 16.28 47.26
C PRO A 7 -47.63 16.82 46.31
N THR A 8 -48.49 15.87 45.90
CA THR A 8 -49.74 15.85 45.08
C THR A 8 -51.00 16.43 45.80
N PRO A 9 -52.31 16.29 45.38
CA PRO A 9 -52.99 15.52 44.28
C PRO A 9 -54.24 16.16 43.57
N MET A 10 -54.99 15.34 42.77
CA MET A 10 -56.43 15.44 42.32
C MET A 10 -56.80 16.26 41.03
N SER A 11 -57.83 15.93 40.20
CA SER A 11 -58.66 14.69 40.05
C SER A 11 -59.62 14.62 38.81
N ARG A 12 -59.70 13.43 38.17
CA ARG A 12 -60.90 12.65 37.66
C ARG A 12 -61.82 13.06 36.46
N CYS A 13 -62.45 11.99 35.91
CA CYS A 13 -63.66 11.85 35.04
C CYS A 13 -63.48 12.01 33.51
N THR A 14 -64.14 11.27 32.58
CA THR A 14 -64.97 10.01 32.54
C THR A 14 -65.13 9.59 31.06
N GLY A 15 -65.36 8.34 30.60
CA GLY A 15 -65.47 7.01 31.24
C GLY A 15 -66.23 6.00 30.31
N ARG A 16 -66.54 4.78 30.81
CA ARG A 16 -67.60 3.81 30.37
C ARG A 16 -67.42 2.99 29.05
N THR A 17 -67.77 1.68 28.95
CA THR A 17 -68.08 0.60 29.95
C THR A 17 -68.23 -0.81 29.31
N LYS A 18 -68.08 -1.89 30.12
CA LYS A 18 -68.75 -3.24 30.05
C LYS A 18 -68.34 -4.20 28.91
N ASP A 19 -68.42 -5.55 28.98
CA ASP A 19 -68.78 -6.64 29.95
C ASP A 19 -68.21 -7.98 29.34
N LEU A 20 -67.98 -9.16 29.97
CA LEU A 20 -67.87 -9.65 31.36
C LEU A 20 -67.13 -11.04 31.41
N LEU A 21 -67.18 -11.76 32.55
CA LEU A 21 -66.61 -13.10 32.90
C LEU A 21 -67.65 -14.26 32.69
N PRO A 22 -67.42 -15.60 32.93
CA PRO A 22 -66.46 -16.22 33.88
C PRO A 22 -65.84 -17.62 33.53
N GLU A 23 -65.31 -18.29 34.57
CA GLU A 23 -64.48 -19.52 34.61
C GLU A 23 -65.22 -20.88 34.50
N GLN A 24 -64.42 -21.96 34.33
CA GLN A 24 -64.23 -23.09 35.28
C GLN A 24 -64.51 -24.56 34.82
N THR A 25 -63.70 -25.47 35.40
CA THR A 25 -63.80 -26.94 35.51
C THR A 25 -63.41 -27.86 34.34
N SER A 26 -62.66 -28.92 34.69
CA SER A 26 -62.28 -30.10 33.89
C SER A 26 -63.15 -31.32 34.29
N PRO A 27 -63.16 -32.46 33.53
CA PRO A 27 -62.19 -33.53 33.83
C PRO A 27 -61.87 -34.57 32.72
N PHE A 28 -60.88 -35.43 33.03
CA PHE A 28 -60.58 -36.80 32.55
C PHE A 28 -60.20 -37.15 31.08
N LEU A 29 -59.03 -37.81 31.01
CA LEU A 29 -58.42 -38.65 29.96
C LEU A 29 -59.24 -39.95 29.68
N PRO A 30 -59.11 -40.65 28.51
CA PRO A 30 -57.88 -41.43 28.23
C PRO A 30 -57.47 -41.74 26.76
N SER A 31 -56.14 -41.79 26.53
CA SER A 31 -55.41 -42.66 25.55
C SER A 31 -55.67 -42.46 24.03
N THR A 32 -54.82 -42.84 23.06
CA THR A 32 -53.61 -43.71 22.98
C THR A 32 -52.58 -43.19 21.94
N LEU A 33 -51.28 -43.55 22.08
CA LEU A 33 -50.27 -43.91 21.03
C LEU A 33 -50.13 -43.06 19.72
N ALA A 34 -48.96 -42.76 19.15
CA ALA A 34 -47.54 -42.93 19.50
C ALA A 34 -46.66 -42.07 18.52
N PRO A 35 -45.39 -41.73 18.84
CA PRO A 35 -44.64 -40.68 18.11
C PRO A 35 -43.84 -41.16 16.88
N ARG A 36 -43.69 -40.30 15.87
CA ARG A 36 -42.73 -40.47 14.76
C ARG A 36 -41.39 -39.82 15.08
N ARG A 37 -40.40 -40.62 15.52
CA ARG A 37 -38.98 -40.23 15.48
C ARG A 37 -38.57 -39.97 14.03
N HIS A 38 -37.87 -38.87 13.76
CA HIS A 38 -37.01 -38.76 12.58
C HIS A 38 -35.56 -39.00 13.00
N ARG A 39 -34.79 -39.68 12.15
CA ARG A 39 -33.39 -40.05 12.42
C ARG A 39 -32.47 -38.94 11.92
N TRP A 40 -31.47 -38.62 12.73
CA TRP A 40 -30.29 -37.86 12.34
C TRP A 40 -29.11 -38.83 12.30
N THR A 41 -28.21 -38.70 11.32
CA THR A 41 -26.95 -39.47 11.26
C THR A 41 -25.95 -38.83 10.29
N ILE A 42 -24.79 -38.46 10.84
CA ILE A 42 -23.44 -38.55 10.26
C ILE A 42 -23.04 -37.58 9.13
N ALA A 43 -22.17 -36.64 9.50
CA ALA A 43 -20.88 -36.43 8.83
C ALA A 43 -19.80 -36.10 9.90
N LEU A 44 -18.68 -36.83 9.87
CA LEU A 44 -17.52 -36.67 10.78
C LEU A 44 -16.68 -35.41 10.40
N ALA A 45 -15.61 -35.01 11.09
CA ALA A 45 -15.06 -35.45 12.38
C ALA A 45 -14.76 -34.21 13.25
N SER A 46 -14.06 -34.41 14.36
CA SER A 46 -13.41 -33.34 15.14
C SER A 46 -12.16 -33.91 15.80
N THR A 47 -10.94 -33.49 15.42
CA THR A 47 -9.73 -34.05 16.06
C THR A 47 -8.47 -33.17 16.16
N ILE A 48 -8.50 -31.87 15.89
CA ILE A 48 -7.42 -30.92 16.27
C ILE A 48 -8.03 -29.78 17.09
N ILE A 49 -7.28 -29.18 18.01
CA ILE A 49 -7.69 -27.93 18.67
C ILE A 49 -6.55 -26.90 18.60
N VAL A 50 -6.91 -25.66 18.25
CA VAL A 50 -6.01 -24.52 18.06
C VAL A 50 -6.20 -23.48 19.17
N PHE A 51 -5.12 -22.82 19.60
CA PHE A 51 -5.08 -21.93 20.76
C PHE A 51 -4.15 -20.72 20.59
N TYR A 52 -4.47 -19.67 21.36
CA TYR A 52 -3.66 -18.45 21.56
C TYR A 52 -3.34 -18.30 23.07
N LEU A 53 -2.06 -18.26 23.50
CA LEU A 53 -1.59 -18.46 24.90
C LEU A 53 -0.33 -17.67 25.35
N LEU A 54 -0.15 -17.35 26.64
CA LEU A 54 0.96 -16.51 27.20
C LEU A 54 1.37 -16.90 28.65
N LEU A 55 2.65 -16.94 29.08
CA LEU A 55 3.98 -16.92 28.42
C LEU A 55 5.04 -17.38 29.47
N SER A 56 6.07 -18.17 29.13
CA SER A 56 7.29 -18.34 29.96
C SER A 56 8.49 -18.96 29.20
N HIS A 57 9.71 -18.89 29.80
CA HIS A 57 11.03 -19.22 29.23
C HIS A 57 11.58 -20.65 29.49
N ASP A 58 12.78 -20.91 28.93
CA ASP A 58 13.85 -21.89 29.28
C ASP A 58 14.01 -23.24 28.52
N TYR A 59 15.19 -23.86 28.70
CA TYR A 59 15.99 -24.61 27.70
C TYR A 59 15.77 -26.16 27.58
N ILE A 60 16.05 -26.67 26.36
CA ILE A 60 16.40 -28.03 25.83
C ILE A 60 17.26 -28.98 26.73
N PRO A 61 17.50 -30.31 26.41
CA PRO A 61 16.97 -31.24 25.37
C PRO A 61 16.75 -32.76 25.80
N THR A 62 16.41 -33.64 24.82
CA THR A 62 16.75 -35.11 24.63
C THR A 62 15.68 -36.25 24.69
N GLU A 63 15.61 -37.02 23.58
CA GLU A 63 15.51 -38.51 23.37
C GLU A 63 14.52 -39.46 24.14
N SER A 64 14.01 -40.59 23.59
CA SER A 64 13.87 -41.13 22.20
C SER A 64 12.96 -42.43 22.11
N PHE A 65 12.57 -42.83 20.88
CA PHE A 65 12.06 -44.16 20.39
C PHE A 65 10.60 -44.71 20.60
N ARG A 66 9.92 -44.94 19.43
CA ARG A 66 9.02 -46.10 19.03
C ARG A 66 7.70 -46.38 19.79
N SER A 67 6.60 -46.86 19.15
CA SER A 67 6.23 -47.03 17.71
C SER A 67 4.76 -47.49 17.51
N MET A 68 4.25 -47.35 16.27
CA MET A 68 3.05 -47.97 15.63
C MET A 68 1.78 -47.11 15.49
N ASP A 69 0.90 -47.51 14.56
CA ASP A 69 0.12 -46.61 13.69
C ASP A 69 -1.41 -46.61 13.91
N SER A 70 -2.09 -45.52 13.50
CA SER A 70 -3.23 -45.61 12.54
C SER A 70 -3.91 -44.26 12.20
N HIS A 71 -3.83 -43.90 10.91
CA HIS A 71 -4.78 -43.11 10.10
C HIS A 71 -5.26 -41.72 10.59
N SER A 72 -5.12 -40.73 9.72
CA SER A 72 -5.53 -39.32 9.91
C SER A 72 -6.03 -38.71 8.59
N SER A 73 -6.76 -37.60 8.67
CA SER A 73 -7.30 -36.84 7.52
C SER A 73 -7.83 -35.49 8.02
N THR A 74 -6.98 -34.48 8.17
CA THR A 74 -7.24 -33.47 9.22
C THR A 74 -7.61 -32.05 8.76
N GLU A 75 -8.12 -31.25 9.70
CA GLU A 75 -9.27 -30.35 9.51
C GLU A 75 -8.92 -28.86 9.66
N VAL A 76 -7.63 -28.50 9.58
CA VAL A 76 -7.09 -27.15 9.89
C VAL A 76 -7.36 -26.11 8.79
N ASP A 77 -7.64 -24.88 9.21
CA ASP A 77 -7.60 -23.59 8.47
C ASP A 77 -6.38 -22.78 8.92
N TRP A 78 -5.57 -22.29 7.97
CA TRP A 78 -4.32 -21.58 8.26
C TRP A 78 -4.50 -20.09 8.56
N SER A 79 -5.67 -19.51 8.23
CA SER A 79 -5.95 -18.11 8.57
C SER A 79 -6.06 -17.86 10.07
N GLN A 80 -6.28 -18.91 10.89
CA GLN A 80 -6.15 -18.84 12.34
C GLN A 80 -4.73 -18.43 12.81
N PHE A 81 -3.71 -18.53 11.95
CA PHE A 81 -2.32 -18.20 12.28
C PHE A 81 -1.75 -16.98 11.51
N ALA A 82 -2.51 -16.40 10.58
CA ALA A 82 -2.06 -15.27 9.75
C ALA A 82 -2.06 -13.93 10.50
N TYR A 83 -2.95 -13.75 11.49
CA TYR A 83 -3.05 -12.50 12.24
C TYR A 83 -1.85 -12.26 13.17
N THR A 84 -1.39 -11.01 13.25
CA THR A 84 -0.51 -10.57 14.33
C THR A 84 -1.29 -10.55 15.66
N HIS A 85 -0.70 -11.15 16.68
CA HIS A 85 -1.26 -11.25 18.04
C HIS A 85 -0.11 -11.26 19.03
N ARG A 86 -0.35 -10.86 20.28
CA ARG A 86 0.70 -10.89 21.32
C ARG A 86 0.83 -12.27 21.97
N ALA A 87 -0.09 -13.18 21.68
CA ALA A 87 -0.08 -14.57 22.12
C ALA A 87 1.04 -15.42 21.50
N ASP A 88 1.55 -16.42 22.24
CA ASP A 88 2.10 -17.64 21.63
C ASP A 88 0.96 -18.38 20.91
N ARG A 89 1.23 -19.00 19.76
CA ARG A 89 0.30 -19.97 19.14
C ARG A 89 0.57 -21.36 19.70
N VAL A 90 -0.48 -22.13 19.99
CA VAL A 90 -0.36 -23.51 20.48
C VAL A 90 -1.38 -24.40 19.77
N MET A 91 -0.97 -25.62 19.40
CA MET A 91 -1.86 -26.59 18.77
C MET A 91 -1.83 -27.90 19.57
N LEU A 92 -2.99 -28.34 20.07
CA LEU A 92 -3.15 -29.69 20.59
C LEU A 92 -3.47 -30.61 19.41
N TYR A 93 -2.46 -31.39 19.00
CA TYR A 93 -2.56 -32.32 17.88
C TYR A 93 -2.51 -33.77 18.38
N PRO A 94 -3.33 -34.69 17.82
CA PRO A 94 -3.22 -36.12 18.10
C PRO A 94 -1.81 -36.62 17.80
N SER A 95 -1.16 -37.24 18.79
CA SER A 95 0.24 -37.67 18.70
C SER A 95 0.56 -38.63 17.54
N LYS A 96 -0.47 -39.23 16.93
CA LYS A 96 -0.39 -40.06 15.72
C LYS A 96 -0.22 -39.30 14.39
N MET A 97 -0.44 -37.98 14.35
CA MET A 97 -0.46 -37.18 13.11
C MET A 97 0.91 -36.59 12.72
N PHE A 98 1.86 -36.52 13.66
CA PHE A 98 3.22 -36.06 13.40
C PHE A 98 4.18 -36.84 14.31
N LYS A 99 4.96 -37.75 13.70
CA LYS A 99 5.88 -38.66 14.42
C LYS A 99 7.31 -38.12 14.55
N SER A 100 7.75 -37.34 13.57
CA SER A 100 9.11 -36.78 13.43
C SER A 100 9.18 -35.87 12.20
N ASP A 101 10.18 -35.01 12.09
CA ASP A 101 10.41 -34.15 10.91
C ASP A 101 10.63 -34.91 9.58
N ASN A 102 10.96 -36.19 9.64
CA ASN A 102 11.08 -37.08 8.48
C ASN A 102 9.75 -37.77 8.07
N ASP A 103 8.61 -37.39 8.68
CA ASP A 103 7.29 -37.95 8.37
C ASP A 103 6.69 -37.25 7.13
N THR A 104 6.56 -37.98 6.03
CA THR A 104 6.10 -37.46 4.73
C THR A 104 4.59 -37.50 4.54
N SER A 105 3.81 -37.75 5.60
CA SER A 105 2.35 -37.66 5.54
C SER A 105 1.87 -36.22 5.40
N LEU A 106 0.68 -36.03 4.80
CA LEU A 106 0.07 -34.71 4.62
C LEU A 106 -0.10 -33.99 5.97
N ASP A 107 -0.60 -34.70 6.98
CA ASP A 107 -0.83 -34.14 8.30
C ASP A 107 0.48 -33.76 9.01
N ALA A 108 1.57 -34.51 8.81
CA ALA A 108 2.90 -34.14 9.29
C ALA A 108 3.43 -32.88 8.58
N GLY A 109 3.32 -32.77 7.26
CA GLY A 109 3.72 -31.57 6.51
C GLY A 109 2.96 -30.31 6.97
N LEU A 110 1.65 -30.44 7.23
CA LEU A 110 0.82 -29.38 7.80
C LEU A 110 1.27 -29.00 9.23
N ILE A 111 1.61 -29.97 10.08
CA ILE A 111 2.07 -29.73 11.46
C ILE A 111 3.49 -29.11 11.48
N ILE A 112 4.37 -29.51 10.55
CA ILE A 112 5.69 -28.87 10.33
C ILE A 112 5.49 -27.40 9.92
N LYS A 113 4.64 -27.12 8.92
CA LYS A 113 4.31 -25.75 8.50
C LYS A 113 3.76 -24.91 9.65
N ALA A 114 2.89 -25.47 10.50
CA ALA A 114 2.40 -24.81 11.70
C ALA A 114 3.55 -24.31 12.60
N ARG A 115 4.51 -25.18 12.88
CA ARG A 115 5.68 -24.86 13.71
C ARG A 115 6.63 -23.86 13.06
N ASP A 116 7.01 -24.11 11.81
CA ASP A 116 8.18 -23.45 11.21
C ASP A 116 7.83 -22.12 10.51
N GLU A 117 6.64 -22.00 9.93
CA GLU A 117 6.18 -20.79 9.26
C GLU A 117 5.40 -19.88 10.21
N TYR A 118 4.58 -20.49 11.08
CA TYR A 118 3.74 -19.75 12.02
C TYR A 118 4.21 -19.84 13.49
N ASN A 119 5.39 -20.37 13.81
CA ASN A 119 5.92 -20.41 15.19
C ASN A 119 4.93 -21.04 16.21
N VAL A 120 4.15 -22.05 15.78
CA VAL A 120 3.15 -22.71 16.63
C VAL A 120 3.83 -23.72 17.54
N LYS A 121 3.66 -23.57 18.86
CA LYS A 121 4.12 -24.53 19.86
C LYS A 121 3.22 -25.78 19.80
N LEU A 122 3.74 -26.83 19.18
CA LEU A 122 3.06 -28.11 19.02
C LEU A 122 3.01 -28.86 20.35
N VAL A 123 1.82 -29.32 20.76
CA VAL A 123 1.63 -30.10 21.99
C VAL A 123 0.90 -31.42 21.65
N PRO A 124 1.58 -32.58 21.70
CA PRO A 124 0.97 -33.86 21.37
C PRO A 124 -0.04 -34.30 22.45
N ILE A 125 -1.21 -34.79 22.01
CA ILE A 125 -2.28 -35.29 22.88
C ILE A 125 -2.75 -36.69 22.51
N THR A 126 -3.40 -37.34 23.47
CA THR A 126 -4.28 -38.49 23.23
C THR A 126 -5.72 -37.98 23.11
N VAL A 127 -6.42 -38.39 22.05
CA VAL A 127 -7.83 -38.05 21.80
C VAL A 127 -8.71 -38.60 22.94
N GLN A 128 -9.65 -37.78 23.43
CA GLN A 128 -10.53 -38.13 24.56
C GLN A 128 -11.83 -38.75 24.03
N HIS A 129 -11.73 -39.99 23.56
CA HIS A 129 -12.84 -40.75 22.99
C HIS A 129 -13.77 -41.34 24.06
N LYS A 130 -15.08 -41.35 23.79
CA LYS A 130 -16.07 -42.19 24.49
C LYS A 130 -17.06 -42.83 23.53
N ASP A 131 -17.40 -44.09 23.77
CA ASP A 131 -18.47 -44.86 23.10
C ASP A 131 -19.88 -44.31 23.42
N ASN A 132 -20.19 -43.12 22.91
CA ASN A 132 -21.47 -42.44 23.07
C ASN A 132 -22.52 -42.87 22.02
N ALA A 133 -23.77 -42.43 22.19
CA ALA A 133 -24.89 -42.80 21.34
C ALA A 133 -24.82 -42.21 19.91
N ASP A 134 -24.02 -41.17 19.69
CA ASP A 134 -23.67 -40.64 18.37
C ASP A 134 -22.15 -40.59 18.21
N ALA A 135 -21.63 -41.36 17.24
CA ALA A 135 -20.20 -41.41 16.93
C ALA A 135 -19.65 -40.09 16.35
N THR A 136 -20.51 -39.17 15.92
CA THR A 136 -20.13 -37.85 15.39
C THR A 136 -19.42 -37.00 16.46
N TRP A 137 -19.80 -37.15 17.73
CA TRP A 137 -19.33 -36.30 18.84
C TRP A 137 -18.50 -37.07 19.89
N ALA A 138 -18.14 -38.32 19.59
CA ALA A 138 -17.43 -39.22 20.51
C ALA A 138 -16.04 -38.68 20.96
N ASP A 139 -15.40 -37.86 20.13
CA ASP A 139 -14.09 -37.22 20.40
C ASP A 139 -14.21 -35.78 20.96
N SER A 140 -15.43 -35.23 21.08
CA SER A 140 -15.68 -33.81 21.42
C SER A 140 -15.00 -33.35 22.73
N PHE A 141 -14.91 -34.24 23.73
CA PHE A 141 -14.25 -33.97 25.00
C PHE A 141 -12.77 -33.57 24.87
N THR A 142 -12.14 -33.85 23.73
CA THR A 142 -10.72 -33.55 23.48
C THR A 142 -10.42 -32.05 23.59
N LYS A 143 -11.38 -31.16 23.26
CA LYS A 143 -11.19 -29.70 23.43
C LYS A 143 -11.07 -29.27 24.90
N LEU A 144 -11.57 -30.08 25.83
CA LEU A 144 -11.48 -29.80 27.27
C LEU A 144 -10.05 -29.97 27.83
N LEU A 145 -9.12 -30.55 27.05
CA LEU A 145 -7.67 -30.53 27.35
C LEU A 145 -7.08 -29.11 27.34
N ALA A 146 -7.82 -28.11 26.86
CA ALA A 146 -7.56 -26.68 27.07
C ALA A 146 -7.32 -26.31 28.54
N PHE A 147 -8.08 -26.90 29.47
CA PHE A 147 -7.97 -26.61 30.90
C PHE A 147 -6.69 -27.19 31.53
N ASN A 148 -6.01 -28.12 30.86
CA ASN A 148 -4.74 -28.71 31.31
C ASN A 148 -3.52 -27.82 31.02
N GLN A 149 -3.67 -26.74 30.23
CA GLN A 149 -2.56 -25.87 29.79
C GLN A 149 -2.08 -24.91 30.90
N THR A 150 -1.74 -25.49 32.07
CA THR A 150 -1.42 -24.81 33.33
C THR A 150 -0.08 -24.09 33.35
N GLN A 151 0.71 -24.19 32.27
CA GLN A 151 1.85 -23.32 31.99
C GLN A 151 1.43 -21.90 31.57
N TYR A 152 0.16 -21.67 31.24
CA TYR A 152 -0.37 -20.38 30.82
C TYR A 152 -1.38 -19.81 31.82
N ARG A 153 -1.35 -18.48 31.99
CA ARG A 153 -2.23 -17.77 32.95
C ARG A 153 -3.69 -17.69 32.46
N ARG A 154 -3.89 -17.65 31.15
CA ARG A 154 -5.20 -17.69 30.48
C ARG A 154 -5.09 -18.53 29.22
N VAL A 155 -6.21 -19.13 28.82
CA VAL A 155 -6.31 -19.92 27.59
C VAL A 155 -7.48 -19.42 26.76
N LEU A 156 -7.25 -18.93 25.54
CA LEU A 156 -8.32 -18.78 24.56
C LEU A 156 -8.35 -20.04 23.71
N SER A 157 -9.35 -20.89 23.97
CA SER A 157 -9.65 -22.10 23.21
C SER A 157 -10.65 -21.77 22.11
N ILE A 158 -10.39 -22.22 20.90
CA ILE A 158 -11.27 -22.07 19.74
C ILE A 158 -11.49 -23.43 19.09
N ASP A 159 -12.72 -23.71 18.62
CA ASP A 159 -13.06 -24.96 17.94
C ASP A 159 -12.39 -25.03 16.55
N SER A 160 -11.91 -26.22 16.16
CA SER A 160 -11.35 -26.47 14.81
C SER A 160 -12.31 -26.10 13.70
N ASP A 161 -13.59 -26.23 13.99
CA ASP A 161 -14.70 -26.13 13.06
C ASP A 161 -15.09 -24.68 12.75
N SER A 162 -14.11 -23.77 12.76
CA SER A 162 -14.31 -22.32 12.70
C SER A 162 -13.33 -21.62 11.76
N MET A 163 -13.81 -20.64 11.01
CA MET A 163 -12.97 -19.63 10.36
C MET A 163 -12.85 -18.42 11.28
N ILE A 164 -11.62 -17.93 11.48
CA ILE A 164 -11.36 -16.67 12.21
C ILE A 164 -11.29 -15.54 11.20
N LEU A 165 -12.01 -14.46 11.46
CA LEU A 165 -12.09 -13.26 10.63
C LEU A 165 -11.30 -12.08 11.21
N GLN A 166 -11.15 -12.03 12.54
CA GLN A 166 -10.53 -10.91 13.24
C GLN A 166 -9.77 -11.38 14.50
N ASN A 167 -8.76 -10.63 14.91
CA ASN A 167 -8.05 -10.83 16.19
C ASN A 167 -9.00 -10.68 17.40
N MET A 168 -8.79 -11.49 18.46
CA MET A 168 -9.60 -11.53 19.68
C MET A 168 -8.77 -11.34 20.98
N ASP A 169 -7.58 -10.72 20.90
CA ASP A 169 -6.66 -10.55 22.04
C ASP A 169 -7.31 -9.75 23.20
N GLU A 170 -8.32 -8.92 22.94
CA GLU A 170 -9.04 -8.18 23.97
C GLU A 170 -9.76 -9.08 25.00
N LEU A 171 -10.09 -10.33 24.62
CA LEU A 171 -10.67 -11.30 25.56
C LEU A 171 -9.72 -11.56 26.73
N PHE A 172 -8.40 -11.56 26.53
CA PHE A 172 -7.43 -11.76 27.62
C PHE A 172 -7.47 -10.66 28.69
N LEU A 173 -8.07 -9.49 28.39
CA LEU A 173 -8.23 -8.35 29.31
C LEU A 173 -9.47 -8.44 30.21
N LEU A 174 -10.38 -9.38 29.97
CA LEU A 174 -11.59 -9.58 30.78
C LEU A 174 -11.27 -9.88 32.26
N PRO A 175 -12.22 -9.71 33.20
CA PRO A 175 -12.01 -10.11 34.59
C PRO A 175 -11.54 -11.58 34.76
N PRO A 176 -10.80 -11.91 35.83
CA PRO A 176 -10.45 -13.31 36.15
C PRO A 176 -11.70 -14.15 36.43
N ALA A 177 -11.85 -15.26 35.71
CA ALA A 177 -12.93 -16.24 35.87
C ALA A 177 -12.40 -17.64 35.49
N PRO A 178 -12.94 -18.74 36.07
CA PRO A 178 -12.51 -20.11 35.71
C PRO A 178 -12.66 -20.40 34.22
N VAL A 179 -13.76 -19.92 33.63
CA VAL A 179 -13.98 -19.85 32.19
C VAL A 179 -14.94 -18.70 31.85
N ALA A 180 -14.77 -18.10 30.67
CA ALA A 180 -15.76 -17.26 30.01
C ALA A 180 -16.17 -17.88 28.68
N MET A 181 -17.47 -17.86 28.36
CA MET A 181 -18.06 -18.53 27.19
C MET A 181 -19.23 -17.72 26.61
N PRO A 182 -19.43 -17.70 25.28
CA PRO A 182 -20.57 -17.06 24.65
C PRO A 182 -21.87 -17.84 24.87
N ARG A 183 -23.02 -17.27 24.47
CA ARG A 183 -24.31 -17.96 24.51
C ARG A 183 -24.53 -18.77 23.24
N ALA A 184 -24.97 -20.01 23.39
CA ALA A 184 -25.43 -20.86 22.28
C ALA A 184 -26.79 -20.36 21.76
N TYR A 185 -26.77 -19.21 21.09
CA TYR A 185 -27.94 -18.36 20.86
C TYR A 185 -29.01 -19.00 19.96
N TRP A 186 -28.61 -19.96 19.11
CA TRP A 186 -29.49 -20.72 18.23
C TRP A 186 -30.50 -21.61 18.98
N LEU A 187 -30.21 -21.97 20.23
CA LEU A 187 -31.07 -22.78 21.11
C LEU A 187 -32.32 -22.00 21.57
N PRO A 188 -33.34 -22.67 22.15
CA PRO A 188 -34.57 -22.01 22.56
C PRO A 188 -34.32 -20.86 23.57
N PRO A 189 -35.01 -19.70 23.44
CA PRO A 189 -34.90 -18.60 24.39
C PRO A 189 -35.17 -19.04 25.84
N GLY A 190 -34.38 -18.53 26.77
CA GLY A 190 -34.45 -18.90 28.19
C GLY A 190 -33.75 -20.22 28.57
N SER A 191 -33.17 -20.96 27.61
CA SER A 191 -32.28 -22.09 27.91
C SER A 191 -31.01 -21.69 28.67
N HIS A 192 -30.54 -20.46 28.45
CA HIS A 192 -29.32 -19.86 29.02
C HIS A 192 -28.00 -20.60 28.77
N THR A 193 -28.01 -21.65 27.94
CA THR A 193 -26.86 -22.47 27.55
C THR A 193 -25.70 -21.65 26.99
N LEU A 194 -24.49 -22.03 27.37
CA LEU A 194 -23.23 -21.45 26.92
C LEU A 194 -22.57 -22.34 25.84
N SER A 195 -21.95 -21.70 24.86
CA SER A 195 -21.24 -22.33 23.73
C SER A 195 -19.82 -22.74 24.13
N SER A 196 -19.37 -23.91 23.67
CA SER A 196 -17.99 -24.40 23.82
C SER A 196 -17.08 -24.02 22.64
N GLN A 197 -17.61 -23.28 21.64
CA GLN A 197 -16.89 -22.97 20.41
C GLN A 197 -15.77 -21.94 20.64
N VAL A 198 -15.97 -21.02 21.58
CA VAL A 198 -14.95 -20.11 22.11
C VAL A 198 -14.97 -20.16 23.64
N MET A 199 -13.84 -20.48 24.27
CA MET A 199 -13.71 -20.54 25.73
C MET A 199 -12.46 -19.80 26.20
N LEU A 200 -12.63 -18.72 26.97
CA LEU A 200 -11.53 -18.06 27.66
C LEU A 200 -11.39 -18.62 29.08
N ILE A 201 -10.48 -19.57 29.23
CA ILE A 201 -10.24 -20.38 30.42
C ILE A 201 -9.15 -19.74 31.31
N GLN A 202 -9.23 -19.95 32.62
CA GLN A 202 -8.11 -19.75 33.55
C GLN A 202 -7.61 -21.11 34.05
N PRO A 203 -6.54 -21.69 33.45
CA PRO A 203 -6.12 -23.05 33.73
C PRO A 203 -5.74 -23.30 35.20
N SER A 204 -6.12 -24.46 35.73
CA SER A 204 -5.57 -24.97 36.97
C SER A 204 -5.70 -26.47 37.05
N LYS A 205 -4.79 -27.13 37.78
CA LYS A 205 -4.84 -28.58 38.02
C LYS A 205 -6.15 -29.00 38.71
N ALA A 206 -6.70 -28.15 39.58
CA ALA A 206 -7.95 -28.40 40.28
C ALA A 206 -9.16 -28.38 39.33
N GLU A 207 -9.29 -27.36 38.48
CA GLU A 207 -10.39 -27.29 37.51
C GLU A 207 -10.24 -28.36 36.41
N PHE A 208 -9.03 -28.68 35.96
CA PHE A 208 -8.83 -29.77 35.01
C PHE A 208 -9.23 -31.13 35.61
N SER A 209 -8.82 -31.47 36.84
CA SER A 209 -9.28 -32.68 37.51
C SER A 209 -10.80 -32.71 37.74
N ARG A 210 -11.41 -31.56 38.05
CA ARG A 210 -12.86 -31.41 38.20
C ARG A 210 -13.60 -31.67 36.89
N ILE A 211 -13.06 -31.20 35.76
CA ILE A 211 -13.60 -31.47 34.43
C ILE A 211 -13.44 -32.94 34.06
N MET A 212 -12.24 -33.51 34.18
CA MET A 212 -12.00 -34.91 33.80
C MET A 212 -12.84 -35.89 34.63
N ALA A 213 -13.02 -35.67 35.93
CA ALA A 213 -13.93 -36.46 36.74
C ALA A 213 -15.41 -36.36 36.26
N LYS A 214 -15.84 -35.19 35.76
CA LYS A 214 -17.17 -35.03 35.16
C LYS A 214 -17.25 -35.71 33.78
N VAL A 215 -16.20 -35.64 32.95
CA VAL A 215 -16.09 -36.39 31.67
C VAL A 215 -16.13 -37.89 31.90
N GLU A 216 -15.41 -38.42 32.89
CA GLU A 216 -15.48 -39.84 33.29
C GLU A 216 -16.92 -40.25 33.62
N SER A 217 -17.63 -39.43 34.42
CA SER A 217 -19.04 -39.64 34.79
C SER A 217 -20.08 -39.35 33.69
N ALA A 218 -19.66 -38.85 32.51
CA ALA A 218 -20.56 -38.41 31.44
C ALA A 218 -21.45 -39.54 30.92
N SER A 219 -22.73 -39.23 30.68
CA SER A 219 -23.71 -40.16 30.10
C SER A 219 -23.46 -40.40 28.60
N SER A 220 -24.11 -41.42 28.02
CA SER A 220 -24.03 -41.73 26.58
C SER A 220 -24.54 -40.62 25.65
N ASN A 221 -25.18 -39.59 26.22
CA ASN A 221 -25.77 -38.46 25.51
C ASN A 221 -25.15 -37.12 25.93
N ASP A 222 -24.17 -37.12 26.84
CA ASP A 222 -23.44 -35.92 27.28
C ASP A 222 -22.25 -35.72 26.33
N TYR A 223 -22.00 -34.48 25.90
CA TYR A 223 -20.82 -34.09 25.12
C TYR A 223 -20.12 -32.88 25.78
N ASP A 224 -19.12 -32.30 25.13
CA ASP A 224 -18.38 -31.12 25.62
C ASP A 224 -19.29 -30.00 26.16
N MET A 225 -20.36 -29.68 25.43
CA MET A 225 -21.40 -28.71 25.79
C MET A 225 -22.09 -29.03 27.12
N GLU A 226 -22.55 -30.27 27.33
CA GLU A 226 -23.20 -30.69 28.58
C GLU A 226 -22.23 -30.66 29.76
N ILE A 227 -20.95 -31.01 29.56
CA ILE A 227 -19.92 -30.95 30.61
C ILE A 227 -19.69 -29.50 31.06
N VAL A 228 -19.43 -28.58 30.13
CA VAL A 228 -19.14 -27.18 30.50
C VAL A 228 -20.37 -26.48 31.09
N ASN A 229 -21.57 -26.74 30.58
CA ASN A 229 -22.80 -26.17 31.15
C ASN A 229 -23.13 -26.74 32.54
N HIS A 230 -22.93 -28.04 32.78
CA HIS A 230 -23.10 -28.64 34.11
C HIS A 230 -22.09 -28.12 35.14
N LEU A 231 -20.87 -27.76 34.73
CA LEU A 231 -19.83 -27.28 35.64
C LEU A 231 -19.81 -25.76 35.83
N TYR A 232 -20.20 -25.01 34.81
CA TYR A 232 -19.99 -23.55 34.73
C TYR A 232 -21.21 -22.75 34.26
N GLY A 233 -22.33 -23.37 33.86
CA GLY A 233 -23.51 -22.65 33.32
C GLY A 233 -24.13 -21.61 34.27
N GLY A 234 -23.89 -21.73 35.58
CA GLY A 234 -24.28 -20.75 36.61
C GLY A 234 -23.13 -19.93 37.22
N SER A 235 -21.90 -20.01 36.67
CA SER A 235 -20.70 -19.40 37.27
C SER A 235 -19.60 -18.94 36.29
N ALA A 236 -19.73 -19.23 35.00
CA ALA A 236 -18.90 -18.66 33.95
C ALA A 236 -19.16 -17.16 33.78
N LEU A 237 -18.17 -16.43 33.28
CA LEU A 237 -18.40 -15.10 32.72
C LEU A 237 -19.03 -15.26 31.34
N VAL A 238 -20.19 -14.66 31.12
CA VAL A 238 -20.91 -14.79 29.84
C VAL A 238 -20.35 -13.79 28.85
N LEU A 239 -19.76 -14.27 27.74
CA LEU A 239 -19.42 -13.44 26.59
C LEU A 239 -20.71 -13.15 25.79
N PRO A 240 -20.80 -11.99 25.10
CA PRO A 240 -21.81 -11.83 24.06
C PRO A 240 -21.46 -12.75 22.88
N HIS A 241 -22.44 -13.34 22.23
CA HIS A 241 -22.22 -14.17 21.02
C HIS A 241 -21.95 -13.30 19.78
N ARG A 242 -22.43 -12.06 19.77
CA ARG A 242 -21.93 -10.99 18.89
C ARG A 242 -20.76 -10.27 19.55
N PRO A 243 -19.56 -10.17 18.93
CA PRO A 243 -19.14 -10.69 17.63
C PRO A 243 -18.47 -12.09 17.65
N TYR A 244 -18.38 -12.76 18.79
CA TYR A 244 -17.43 -13.87 19.03
C TYR A 244 -17.90 -15.30 18.64
N ASP A 245 -19.17 -15.52 18.34
CA ASP A 245 -19.80 -16.85 18.27
C ASP A 245 -20.98 -16.83 17.26
N MET A 246 -20.69 -16.67 15.97
CA MET A 246 -21.66 -16.79 14.88
C MET A 246 -21.60 -18.20 14.28
N ILE A 247 -22.76 -18.83 14.02
CA ILE A 247 -22.81 -20.07 13.24
C ILE A 247 -23.11 -19.79 11.76
N SER A 248 -22.43 -20.49 10.85
CA SER A 248 -22.57 -20.29 9.39
C SER A 248 -24.00 -20.50 8.88
N GLY A 249 -24.74 -21.41 9.52
CA GLY A 249 -26.14 -21.69 9.23
C GLY A 249 -27.10 -20.51 9.51
N GLU A 250 -26.67 -19.47 10.22
CA GLU A 250 -27.46 -18.25 10.46
C GLU A 250 -27.95 -17.63 9.14
N TYR A 251 -27.10 -17.62 8.10
CA TYR A 251 -27.40 -17.04 6.79
C TYR A 251 -28.49 -17.80 6.02
N ARG A 252 -28.96 -18.94 6.54
CA ARG A 252 -30.04 -19.77 5.97
C ARG A 252 -31.34 -19.70 6.77
N GLU A 253 -31.35 -19.07 7.93
CA GLU A 253 -32.59 -18.81 8.67
C GLU A 253 -33.39 -17.68 8.00
N GLU A 254 -34.71 -17.68 8.16
CA GLU A 254 -35.58 -16.56 7.76
C GLU A 254 -35.78 -15.55 8.91
N ASN A 255 -35.24 -15.82 10.10
CA ASN A 255 -35.50 -15.09 11.33
C ASN A 255 -34.26 -15.03 12.24
N HIS A 256 -33.56 -13.90 12.18
CA HIS A 256 -32.30 -13.65 12.85
C HIS A 256 -32.44 -13.04 14.26
N ILE A 257 -33.66 -12.94 14.80
CA ILE A 257 -33.94 -12.31 16.12
C ILE A 257 -33.11 -12.95 17.24
N LYS A 258 -32.79 -14.25 17.12
CA LYS A 258 -31.90 -14.95 18.06
C LYS A 258 -30.45 -14.44 18.02
N TYR A 259 -29.91 -14.22 16.83
CA TYR A 259 -28.55 -13.72 16.64
C TYR A 259 -28.46 -12.23 16.98
N LEU A 260 -29.38 -11.43 16.43
CA LEU A 260 -29.43 -10.00 16.68
C LEU A 260 -29.69 -9.70 18.18
N GLY A 261 -30.55 -10.50 18.82
CA GLY A 261 -30.95 -10.34 20.23
C GLY A 261 -32.13 -9.39 20.43
N SER A 262 -32.71 -8.88 19.34
CA SER A 262 -33.72 -7.82 19.31
C SER A 262 -34.69 -8.05 18.15
N GLU A 263 -35.98 -7.72 18.34
CA GLU A 263 -36.97 -7.65 17.25
C GLU A 263 -36.94 -6.31 16.51
N ALA A 264 -36.18 -5.33 17.02
CA ALA A 264 -36.07 -3.97 16.46
C ALA A 264 -34.82 -3.77 15.59
N GLU A 265 -33.94 -4.76 15.50
CA GLU A 265 -32.79 -4.76 14.60
C GLU A 265 -33.15 -5.52 13.32
N THR A 266 -32.80 -4.94 12.17
CA THR A 266 -32.93 -5.59 10.86
C THR A 266 -31.69 -6.43 10.56
N TRP A 267 -31.88 -7.60 9.95
CA TRP A 267 -30.77 -8.40 9.45
C TRP A 267 -30.15 -7.74 8.22
N ASP A 268 -28.84 -7.55 8.28
CA ASP A 268 -27.97 -7.16 7.18
C ASP A 268 -26.85 -8.21 7.12
N PRO A 269 -26.73 -8.99 6.02
CA PRO A 269 -25.74 -10.06 5.90
C PRO A 269 -24.30 -9.53 5.74
N VAL A 270 -24.11 -8.29 5.28
CA VAL A 270 -22.80 -7.65 5.15
C VAL A 270 -22.35 -7.12 6.51
N ALA A 271 -23.23 -6.39 7.21
CA ALA A 271 -22.93 -5.89 8.56
C ALA A 271 -22.69 -7.04 9.55
N ALA A 272 -23.48 -8.12 9.48
CA ALA A 272 -23.26 -9.30 10.32
C ALA A 272 -21.93 -10.01 10.02
N TYR A 273 -21.50 -10.09 8.76
CA TYR A 273 -20.19 -10.64 8.38
C TYR A 273 -19.04 -9.77 8.91
N ASN A 274 -19.13 -8.46 8.71
CA ASN A 274 -18.11 -7.49 9.12
C ASN A 274 -18.05 -7.30 10.66
N GLU A 275 -19.15 -7.53 11.37
CA GLU A 275 -19.15 -7.59 12.83
C GLU A 275 -18.44 -8.86 13.34
N ALA A 276 -18.67 -10.02 12.71
CA ALA A 276 -18.20 -11.31 13.20
C ALA A 276 -16.65 -11.41 13.29
N LYS A 277 -16.15 -11.89 14.43
CA LYS A 277 -14.74 -12.26 14.62
C LYS A 277 -14.46 -13.73 14.32
N LEU A 278 -15.48 -14.58 14.43
CA LEU A 278 -15.41 -16.02 14.20
C LEU A 278 -16.73 -16.52 13.61
N ILE A 279 -16.63 -17.42 12.63
CA ILE A 279 -17.76 -18.16 12.06
C ILE A 279 -17.53 -19.66 12.25
N HIS A 280 -18.44 -20.35 12.94
CA HIS A 280 -18.43 -21.80 13.15
C HIS A 280 -19.29 -22.53 12.12
N PHE A 281 -18.74 -23.57 11.48
CA PHE A 281 -19.40 -24.30 10.40
C PHE A 281 -20.51 -25.23 10.91
N SER A 282 -21.76 -24.77 10.91
CA SER A 282 -22.91 -25.53 11.43
C SER A 282 -24.09 -25.52 10.45
N ASP A 283 -23.95 -26.34 9.40
CA ASP A 283 -24.67 -26.15 8.13
C ASP A 283 -25.36 -27.43 7.61
N TRP A 284 -25.71 -28.36 8.50
CA TRP A 284 -26.33 -29.64 8.13
C TRP A 284 -27.54 -29.48 7.18
N PRO A 285 -27.70 -30.33 6.14
CA PRO A 285 -26.92 -31.52 5.78
C PRO A 285 -25.63 -31.28 4.97
N LEU A 286 -25.08 -30.07 4.90
CA LEU A 286 -23.78 -29.85 4.27
C LEU A 286 -22.66 -30.48 5.11
N PRO A 287 -21.73 -31.22 4.52
CA PRO A 287 -20.46 -31.57 5.17
C PRO A 287 -19.65 -30.32 5.56
N LYS A 288 -18.77 -30.46 6.56
CA LYS A 288 -17.78 -29.44 6.93
C LYS A 288 -16.84 -29.12 5.75
N PRO A 289 -16.31 -27.89 5.58
CA PRO A 289 -15.71 -27.42 4.31
C PRO A 289 -14.47 -28.21 3.83
N TRP A 290 -13.75 -28.88 4.73
CA TRP A 290 -12.64 -29.79 4.40
C TRP A 290 -13.06 -31.13 3.77
N ARG A 291 -14.36 -31.44 3.74
CA ARG A 291 -14.91 -32.60 3.02
C ARG A 291 -15.44 -32.19 1.64
N PRO A 292 -15.48 -33.14 0.67
CA PRO A 292 -16.17 -32.91 -0.60
C PRO A 292 -17.62 -32.46 -0.37
N GLN A 293 -18.03 -31.42 -1.08
CA GLN A 293 -19.35 -30.80 -0.96
C GLN A 293 -20.22 -31.29 -2.11
N PRO A 294 -21.26 -32.13 -1.87
CA PRO A 294 -22.13 -32.59 -2.93
C PRO A 294 -22.95 -31.42 -3.46
N GLU A 295 -22.85 -31.16 -4.77
CA GLU A 295 -23.45 -29.98 -5.39
C GLU A 295 -24.98 -30.02 -5.37
N ASP A 296 -25.58 -31.22 -5.36
CA ASP A 296 -27.02 -31.43 -5.14
C ASP A 296 -27.49 -31.04 -3.73
N ILE A 297 -26.61 -31.15 -2.72
CA ILE A 297 -26.89 -30.69 -1.36
C ILE A 297 -26.68 -29.17 -1.29
N LEU A 298 -25.55 -28.66 -1.80
CA LEU A 298 -25.21 -27.23 -1.75
C LEU A 298 -26.26 -26.37 -2.48
N LEU A 299 -26.67 -26.76 -3.70
CA LEU A 299 -27.70 -26.06 -4.47
C LEU A 299 -29.08 -26.07 -3.80
N LYS A 300 -29.35 -27.06 -2.95
CA LYS A 300 -30.63 -27.26 -2.26
C LYS A 300 -30.76 -26.45 -0.95
N ILE A 301 -29.64 -26.10 -0.32
CA ILE A 301 -29.63 -25.48 1.02
C ILE A 301 -29.00 -24.09 1.06
N GLN A 302 -28.33 -23.67 -0.02
CA GLN A 302 -27.87 -22.30 -0.18
C GLN A 302 -29.02 -21.32 0.09
N PRO A 303 -28.76 -20.13 0.69
CA PRO A 303 -29.79 -19.12 0.90
C PRO A 303 -30.55 -18.78 -0.40
N PRO A 304 -31.84 -18.43 -0.34
CA PRO A 304 -32.52 -17.83 -1.48
C PRO A 304 -31.84 -16.51 -1.88
N CYS A 305 -32.02 -16.09 -3.14
CA CYS A 305 -31.84 -14.67 -3.47
C CYS A 305 -33.20 -13.99 -3.30
N THR A 306 -33.18 -12.79 -2.75
CA THR A 306 -34.37 -11.99 -2.44
C THR A 306 -34.63 -10.98 -3.55
N SER A 307 -35.87 -10.89 -4.04
CA SER A 307 -36.23 -9.81 -4.95
C SER A 307 -36.48 -8.53 -4.16
N ILE A 308 -35.64 -7.52 -4.37
CA ILE A 308 -35.80 -6.17 -3.83
C ILE A 308 -36.01 -5.23 -5.02
N ASN A 309 -37.20 -4.61 -5.08
CA ASN A 309 -37.60 -3.69 -6.15
C ASN A 309 -37.40 -4.27 -7.58
N ASP A 310 -37.83 -5.52 -7.79
CA ASP A 310 -37.67 -6.30 -9.03
C ASP A 310 -36.20 -6.60 -9.45
N THR A 311 -35.24 -6.39 -8.53
CA THR A 311 -33.82 -6.76 -8.69
C THR A 311 -33.50 -7.99 -7.82
N GLU A 312 -32.75 -8.97 -8.34
CA GLU A 312 -32.35 -10.17 -7.58
C GLU A 312 -31.12 -9.88 -6.71
N ASP A 313 -31.33 -9.71 -5.40
CA ASP A 313 -30.26 -9.63 -4.41
C ASP A 313 -29.84 -11.03 -3.95
N CYS A 314 -28.60 -11.41 -4.25
CA CYS A 314 -27.99 -12.66 -3.84
C CYS A 314 -26.98 -12.54 -2.69
N THR A 315 -26.85 -11.39 -2.03
CA THR A 315 -25.75 -11.08 -1.09
C THR A 315 -25.60 -12.11 0.02
N THR A 316 -26.70 -12.50 0.69
CA THR A 316 -26.72 -13.56 1.72
C THR A 316 -26.19 -14.90 1.19
N ARG A 317 -26.54 -15.26 -0.06
CA ARG A 317 -26.05 -16.49 -0.73
C ARG A 317 -24.58 -16.40 -1.08
N THR A 318 -24.11 -15.23 -1.54
CA THR A 318 -22.71 -15.00 -1.91
C THR A 318 -21.80 -15.11 -0.68
N ILE A 319 -22.15 -14.42 0.42
CA ILE A 319 -21.40 -14.46 1.68
C ILE A 319 -21.39 -15.87 2.28
N TRP A 320 -22.56 -16.54 2.36
CA TRP A 320 -22.61 -17.93 2.85
C TRP A 320 -21.77 -18.92 2.01
N LYS A 321 -21.68 -18.71 0.68
CA LYS A 321 -20.77 -19.49 -0.17
C LYS A 321 -19.30 -19.15 0.08
N SER A 322 -18.97 -17.88 0.37
CA SER A 322 -17.62 -17.42 0.70
C SER A 322 -17.02 -18.27 1.81
N PHE A 323 -17.76 -18.53 2.89
CA PHE A 323 -17.28 -19.37 4.00
C PHE A 323 -16.74 -20.74 3.55
N TYR A 324 -17.29 -21.29 2.46
CA TYR A 324 -16.92 -22.58 1.87
C TYR A 324 -15.92 -22.50 0.71
N THR A 325 -15.74 -21.35 0.07
CA THR A 325 -14.68 -21.13 -0.93
C THR A 325 -13.40 -20.69 -0.25
N ASP A 326 -13.49 -19.75 0.68
CA ASP A 326 -12.36 -19.03 1.25
C ASP A 326 -11.55 -19.97 2.15
N PHE A 327 -12.24 -20.81 2.96
CA PHE A 327 -11.64 -21.93 3.69
C PHE A 327 -10.89 -22.91 2.76
N LYS A 328 -11.36 -23.11 1.52
CA LYS A 328 -10.72 -24.00 0.54
C LYS A 328 -9.57 -23.33 -0.20
N VAL A 329 -9.63 -22.02 -0.43
CA VAL A 329 -8.54 -21.22 -1.01
C VAL A 329 -7.37 -21.17 -0.02
N LYS A 330 -7.63 -20.73 1.24
CA LYS A 330 -6.70 -20.76 2.39
C LYS A 330 -6.11 -22.15 2.73
N ARG A 331 -6.56 -23.20 2.06
CA ARG A 331 -6.11 -24.60 2.19
C ARG A 331 -5.49 -25.16 0.89
N LYS A 332 -5.64 -24.48 -0.24
CA LYS A 332 -5.19 -24.92 -1.57
C LYS A 332 -3.75 -24.54 -1.87
N ASP A 333 -3.33 -23.36 -1.42
CA ASP A 333 -2.00 -22.78 -1.65
C ASP A 333 -0.89 -23.69 -1.09
N TYR A 334 -1.25 -24.61 -0.20
CA TYR A 334 -0.37 -25.54 0.49
C TYR A 334 -0.55 -27.01 0.07
N GLN A 335 -1.14 -27.29 -1.10
CA GLN A 335 -1.18 -28.66 -1.67
C GLN A 335 -0.01 -29.01 -2.61
N VAL A 336 0.92 -28.07 -2.90
CA VAL A 336 2.00 -28.26 -3.90
C VAL A 336 3.33 -28.72 -3.28
N ILE A 337 3.30 -29.58 -2.24
CA ILE A 337 4.47 -30.34 -1.80
C ILE A 337 4.13 -31.83 -1.66
N SER A 338 4.34 -32.56 -2.75
CA SER A 338 4.52 -34.03 -2.71
C SER A 338 6.02 -34.33 -2.89
N PRO A 339 6.69 -35.03 -1.95
CA PRO A 339 8.15 -35.17 -1.91
C PRO A 339 8.72 -36.16 -2.96
N LEU A 340 8.18 -36.16 -4.18
CA LEU A 340 8.54 -37.05 -5.29
C LEU A 340 9.29 -36.36 -6.45
N MET A 341 9.51 -35.04 -6.37
CA MET A 341 10.25 -34.26 -7.38
C MET A 341 11.68 -33.84 -6.96
N LEU A 342 12.15 -34.24 -5.78
CA LEU A 342 13.43 -33.78 -5.20
C LEU A 342 14.55 -34.84 -5.18
N SER A 343 14.39 -35.97 -5.88
CA SER A 343 15.40 -37.05 -5.96
C SER A 343 15.92 -37.35 -7.37
N ALA A 344 15.56 -36.54 -8.38
CA ALA A 344 15.89 -36.76 -9.79
C ALA A 344 17.05 -35.88 -10.31
N ALA A 345 17.90 -35.35 -9.41
CA ALA A 345 18.99 -34.43 -9.73
C ALA A 345 20.38 -34.94 -9.28
N ASN A 346 20.59 -36.27 -9.18
CA ASN A 346 21.92 -36.82 -8.84
C ASN A 346 22.15 -38.29 -9.26
N SER A 347 22.14 -38.57 -10.56
CA SER A 347 22.82 -39.77 -11.11
C SER A 347 23.06 -39.65 -12.61
N SER A 348 24.33 -39.64 -13.03
CA SER A 348 24.73 -39.81 -14.43
C SER A 348 24.88 -41.29 -14.76
N ASP A 349 24.05 -41.85 -15.64
CA ASP A 349 24.50 -42.89 -16.58
C ASP A 349 23.52 -43.17 -17.73
N ASN A 350 23.98 -43.95 -18.71
CA ASN A 350 23.32 -44.22 -19.99
C ASN A 350 22.16 -45.24 -19.89
N LEU A 351 21.07 -45.07 -20.67
CA LEU A 351 20.73 -45.96 -21.81
C LEU A 351 19.53 -45.48 -22.67
N THR A 352 19.17 -46.27 -23.68
CA THR A 352 18.34 -45.92 -24.86
C THR A 352 17.05 -46.76 -25.04
N ILE A 353 16.02 -46.14 -25.64
CA ILE A 353 15.08 -46.71 -26.66
C ILE A 353 13.88 -47.60 -26.22
N LEU A 354 12.65 -47.04 -26.37
CA LEU A 354 11.37 -47.63 -26.86
C LEU A 354 10.65 -48.79 -26.09
N PRO A 355 9.37 -49.14 -26.38
CA PRO A 355 8.17 -48.33 -26.72
C PRO A 355 6.83 -48.79 -26.03
N GLU A 356 5.73 -48.07 -26.32
CA GLU A 356 4.30 -48.50 -26.33
C GLU A 356 3.65 -49.30 -25.16
N ASN A 357 2.50 -48.80 -24.64
CA ASN A 357 1.17 -49.38 -24.93
C ASN A 357 -0.03 -48.60 -24.32
N TYR A 358 -1.20 -48.69 -24.99
CA TYR A 358 -2.54 -48.27 -24.55
C TYR A 358 -3.27 -49.47 -23.89
N PRO A 359 -4.30 -49.32 -23.02
CA PRO A 359 -5.66 -49.01 -23.51
C PRO A 359 -6.63 -48.23 -22.57
N TYR A 360 -7.62 -47.57 -23.18
CA TYR A 360 -8.89 -47.20 -22.54
C TYR A 360 -9.93 -48.34 -22.63
N PRO A 361 -10.91 -48.38 -21.71
CA PRO A 361 -12.25 -48.85 -22.03
C PRO A 361 -13.32 -47.76 -21.87
N SER A 362 -14.19 -47.69 -22.87
CA SER A 362 -15.48 -46.99 -22.86
C SER A 362 -16.53 -47.85 -22.10
N ASN A 363 -17.84 -47.53 -21.97
CA ASN A 363 -18.71 -46.59 -22.67
C ASN A 363 -20.05 -46.47 -21.89
N PHE A 364 -20.77 -45.35 -21.95
CA PHE A 364 -22.25 -45.37 -21.89
C PHE A 364 -22.87 -44.04 -22.34
N GLY A 365 -23.98 -44.14 -23.06
CA GLY A 365 -24.90 -43.05 -23.42
C GLY A 365 -26.13 -43.63 -24.12
N PRO A 366 -27.14 -42.83 -24.49
CA PRO A 366 -28.08 -43.28 -25.52
C PRO A 366 -28.48 -42.20 -26.56
N LYS A 367 -28.08 -42.47 -27.81
CA LYS A 367 -28.92 -42.45 -29.04
C LYS A 367 -30.01 -41.37 -29.20
N PHE A 368 -29.91 -40.65 -30.32
CA PHE A 368 -31.07 -40.39 -31.20
C PHE A 368 -30.83 -40.96 -32.61
N SER A 369 -31.88 -41.06 -33.43
CA SER A 369 -31.91 -41.79 -34.71
C SER A 369 -32.54 -40.95 -35.83
N CYS A 370 -32.33 -41.33 -37.10
CA CYS A 370 -32.72 -40.54 -38.28
C CYS A 370 -33.73 -41.25 -39.21
N LYS A 371 -34.40 -40.42 -40.03
CA LYS A 371 -35.28 -40.73 -41.19
C LYS A 371 -36.72 -41.19 -40.86
N PRO A 372 -37.70 -40.98 -41.78
CA PRO A 372 -37.59 -40.48 -43.16
C PRO A 372 -38.41 -39.19 -43.50
N LEU A 373 -38.12 -38.64 -44.68
CA LEU A 373 -38.89 -37.61 -45.42
C LEU A 373 -40.16 -38.23 -46.08
N PRO A 374 -41.22 -37.44 -46.41
CA PRO A 374 -41.31 -36.84 -47.75
C PRO A 374 -42.04 -35.47 -47.87
N ALA A 375 -42.12 -34.98 -49.11
CA ALA A 375 -42.95 -33.89 -49.64
C ALA A 375 -42.51 -32.42 -49.37
N GLY A 376 -41.91 -31.79 -50.39
CA GLY A 376 -41.50 -30.38 -50.41
C GLY A 376 -40.31 -30.16 -51.35
N GLY A 377 -40.55 -29.86 -52.63
CA GLY A 377 -39.50 -29.89 -53.66
C GLY A 377 -38.82 -28.54 -53.95
N HIS A 378 -37.56 -28.63 -54.38
CA HIS A 378 -36.97 -28.04 -55.60
C HIS A 378 -37.23 -26.54 -55.98
N CYS A 379 -36.28 -25.77 -56.51
CA CYS A 379 -34.80 -25.85 -56.60
C CYS A 379 -34.24 -24.55 -57.23
N TYR A 380 -33.01 -24.15 -56.88
CA TYR A 380 -32.06 -23.33 -57.67
C TYR A 380 -32.35 -21.84 -58.05
N ILE A 381 -31.25 -21.06 -58.06
CA ILE A 381 -30.92 -19.87 -58.90
C ILE A 381 -31.81 -18.61 -58.76
N ARG A 382 -31.22 -17.51 -58.25
CA ARG A 382 -30.66 -16.42 -59.10
C ARG A 382 -29.77 -15.41 -58.35
N SER A 383 -28.88 -14.74 -59.08
CA SER A 383 -28.02 -13.62 -58.66
C SER A 383 -28.32 -12.33 -59.44
N ARG A 384 -27.84 -11.18 -58.93
CA ARG A 384 -27.43 -9.92 -59.62
C ARG A 384 -26.58 -9.09 -58.63
N TYR A 385 -25.69 -8.13 -58.94
CA TYR A 385 -24.89 -7.64 -60.10
C TYR A 385 -23.97 -6.52 -59.51
N ASN A 386 -22.83 -6.05 -60.02
CA ASN A 386 -21.95 -6.29 -61.19
C ASN A 386 -20.52 -5.79 -60.78
N SER A 387 -19.37 -6.26 -61.28
CA SER A 387 -18.74 -6.12 -62.62
C SER A 387 -18.59 -4.64 -63.10
N ASN A 388 -17.43 -4.14 -63.58
CA ASN A 388 -16.40 -4.77 -64.43
C ASN A 388 -14.98 -4.18 -64.28
N ILE A 389 -13.98 -4.93 -64.78
CA ILE A 389 -12.68 -4.42 -65.26
C ILE A 389 -12.62 -4.59 -66.78
N PRO A 390 -12.13 -3.61 -67.57
CA PRO A 390 -11.65 -3.83 -68.92
C PRO A 390 -10.10 -3.90 -68.96
N ARG A 391 -9.55 -4.95 -69.59
CA ARG A 391 -8.15 -4.97 -70.05
C ARG A 391 -8.07 -4.45 -71.49
N THR A 392 -7.08 -3.61 -71.77
CA THR A 392 -6.41 -3.55 -73.08
C THR A 392 -4.91 -3.47 -72.87
N SER A 393 -4.13 -3.94 -73.85
CA SER A 393 -2.67 -3.98 -73.84
C SER A 393 -2.12 -3.23 -75.05
N SER A 394 -0.85 -2.78 -74.99
CA SER A 394 0.18 -3.07 -76.02
C SER A 394 1.42 -2.16 -75.95
N ARG A 395 2.62 -2.79 -75.96
CA ARG A 395 3.77 -2.48 -76.85
C ARG A 395 4.56 -1.15 -76.66
N VAL A 396 5.87 -1.03 -76.94
CA VAL A 396 7.02 -1.99 -77.07
C VAL A 396 8.37 -1.22 -77.18
N HIS A 397 9.50 -1.90 -76.90
CA HIS A 397 10.92 -1.60 -77.30
C HIS A 397 11.80 -0.53 -76.60
N LEU A 398 13.01 -1.01 -76.18
CA LEU A 398 14.39 -0.51 -76.44
C LEU A 398 14.79 0.89 -75.89
N LEU A 399 15.94 1.13 -75.23
CA LEU A 399 17.21 0.38 -74.92
C LEU A 399 17.74 0.87 -73.53
N PHE A 400 18.94 0.59 -72.97
CA PHE A 400 20.23 0.00 -73.38
C PHE A 400 20.92 -0.69 -72.16
N SER A 401 22.12 -1.25 -72.32
CA SER A 401 23.04 -1.74 -71.26
C SER A 401 24.48 -1.83 -71.82
N PRO A 402 25.56 -1.77 -71.01
CA PRO A 402 26.23 -2.98 -70.46
C PRO A 402 26.63 -2.83 -68.97
N LYS A 403 26.78 -3.86 -68.11
CA LYS A 403 27.62 -5.10 -68.11
C LYS A 403 29.13 -4.82 -68.00
N ILE A 404 29.89 -5.48 -67.11
CA ILE A 404 30.40 -6.89 -67.12
C ILE A 404 30.95 -7.24 -65.71
N ASP A 405 31.11 -8.49 -65.22
CA ASP A 405 30.43 -9.80 -65.34
C ASP A 405 31.05 -10.75 -64.27
N LYS A 406 30.47 -11.93 -63.96
CA LYS A 406 30.98 -12.90 -62.94
C LYS A 406 30.68 -14.36 -63.34
N LYS A 407 31.58 -15.33 -63.07
CA LYS A 407 31.35 -16.76 -63.40
C LYS A 407 31.92 -17.82 -62.42
N ASP A 408 31.33 -19.00 -62.55
CA ASP A 408 31.31 -20.18 -61.66
C ASP A 408 32.61 -21.02 -61.46
N ASN A 409 32.95 -21.33 -60.20
CA ASN A 409 32.52 -22.54 -59.45
C ASN A 409 32.77 -23.97 -60.04
N ARG A 410 33.55 -24.84 -59.34
CA ARG A 410 33.16 -26.18 -58.78
C ARG A 410 34.32 -27.15 -58.41
N LYS A 411 34.16 -27.85 -57.26
CA LYS A 411 34.60 -29.24 -56.84
C LYS A 411 36.05 -29.71 -57.12
N TYR A 412 36.80 -30.29 -56.17
CA TYR A 412 36.52 -31.56 -55.43
C TYR A 412 37.31 -31.65 -54.09
N ASP A 413 37.35 -32.83 -53.45
CA ASP A 413 37.75 -33.06 -52.03
C ASP A 413 38.59 -34.37 -51.85
N VAL A 414 39.03 -34.67 -50.62
CA VAL A 414 39.58 -35.94 -50.02
C VAL A 414 41.10 -36.03 -49.71
N ASN A 415 41.42 -35.93 -48.41
CA ASN A 415 42.42 -36.63 -47.55
C ASN A 415 43.85 -36.97 -48.03
N HIS A 416 44.87 -36.62 -47.22
CA HIS A 416 45.44 -37.54 -46.19
C HIS A 416 46.35 -36.83 -45.14
N HIS A 417 47.21 -37.56 -44.40
CA HIS A 417 47.56 -37.27 -42.98
C HIS A 417 49.06 -37.42 -42.61
N TYR A 418 49.43 -36.87 -41.42
CA TYR A 418 50.50 -37.28 -40.46
C TYR A 418 51.92 -36.64 -40.41
N ASN A 419 52.30 -36.31 -39.15
CA ASN A 419 53.60 -36.21 -38.43
C ASN A 419 54.76 -35.22 -38.75
N ASP A 420 54.85 -34.17 -37.91
CA ASP A 420 55.78 -34.04 -36.74
C ASP A 420 57.32 -33.76 -36.90
N SER A 421 57.84 -33.09 -35.85
CA SER A 421 59.23 -33.07 -35.30
C SER A 421 60.15 -31.81 -35.41
N GLN A 422 60.55 -31.32 -34.22
CA GLN A 422 61.79 -30.62 -33.80
C GLN A 422 62.07 -29.11 -34.11
N LYS A 423 62.68 -28.45 -33.10
CA LYS A 423 63.31 -27.10 -33.09
C LYS A 423 64.85 -27.23 -33.05
N PRO A 424 65.59 -26.17 -33.42
CA PRO A 424 66.47 -25.49 -32.44
C PRO A 424 66.28 -23.96 -32.37
N PRO A 425 66.87 -23.25 -31.38
CA PRO A 425 66.57 -21.83 -31.08
C PRO A 425 67.62 -20.81 -31.57
N VAL A 426 67.24 -19.53 -31.55
CA VAL A 426 68.13 -18.36 -31.65
C VAL A 426 67.81 -17.39 -30.50
N GLN A 427 68.82 -16.76 -29.91
CA GLN A 427 68.67 -15.83 -28.77
C GLN A 427 68.26 -14.42 -29.21
N LEU A 428 67.50 -13.73 -28.35
CA LEU A 428 67.23 -12.29 -28.45
C LEU A 428 67.83 -11.55 -27.25
N ASN A 429 68.53 -10.44 -27.51
CA ASN A 429 69.04 -9.54 -26.47
C ASN A 429 68.00 -8.46 -26.15
N LEU A 430 67.81 -8.17 -24.87
CA LEU A 430 66.89 -7.12 -24.39
C LEU A 430 67.64 -5.83 -24.07
N SER A 431 67.04 -4.70 -24.47
CA SER A 431 67.43 -3.34 -24.07
C SER A 431 66.24 -2.68 -23.35
N PRO A 432 66.44 -1.98 -22.22
CA PRO A 432 65.34 -1.48 -21.40
C PRO A 432 64.60 -0.28 -22.05
N LEU A 433 63.27 -0.25 -21.87
CA LEU A 433 62.39 0.81 -22.38
C LEU A 433 62.38 2.06 -21.49
N HIS A 434 62.00 3.20 -22.09
CA HIS A 434 62.14 4.52 -21.48
C HIS A 434 60.91 4.92 -20.63
N PRO A 435 61.07 5.54 -19.43
CA PRO A 435 59.98 5.68 -18.45
C PRO A 435 58.73 6.43 -18.93
N GLN A 436 58.88 7.44 -19.80
CA GLN A 436 57.74 8.29 -20.22
C GLN A 436 56.66 7.53 -21.00
N ARG A 437 57.01 6.48 -21.76
CA ARG A 437 56.01 5.64 -22.43
C ARG A 437 55.24 4.79 -21.43
N VAL A 438 55.90 4.29 -20.38
CA VAL A 438 55.25 3.48 -19.33
C VAL A 438 54.20 4.31 -18.58
N VAL A 439 54.50 5.57 -18.23
CA VAL A 439 53.53 6.46 -17.55
C VAL A 439 52.32 6.78 -18.46
N MET A 440 52.54 7.01 -19.75
CA MET A 440 51.46 7.28 -20.71
C MET A 440 50.55 6.05 -20.93
N VAL A 441 51.15 4.87 -21.06
CA VAL A 441 50.44 3.59 -21.20
C VAL A 441 49.68 3.24 -19.92
N ILE A 442 50.27 3.42 -18.73
CA ILE A 442 49.58 3.21 -17.45
C ILE A 442 48.41 4.19 -17.27
N LYS A 443 48.54 5.46 -17.65
CA LYS A 443 47.41 6.40 -17.66
C LYS A 443 46.29 5.93 -18.60
N SER A 444 46.63 5.43 -19.79
CA SER A 444 45.64 4.88 -20.72
C SER A 444 44.92 3.67 -20.13
N TYR A 445 45.67 2.68 -19.60
CA TYR A 445 45.06 1.49 -18.99
C TYR A 445 44.28 1.78 -17.71
N LEU A 446 44.67 2.78 -16.90
CA LEU A 446 43.87 3.22 -15.75
C LEU A 446 42.56 3.90 -16.18
N ALA A 447 42.60 4.71 -17.25
CA ALA A 447 41.38 5.26 -17.84
C ALA A 447 40.49 4.15 -18.41
N THR A 448 41.05 3.19 -19.14
CA THR A 448 40.30 2.02 -19.65
C THR A 448 39.76 1.14 -18.52
N ALA A 449 40.51 0.93 -17.44
CA ALA A 449 40.04 0.17 -16.27
C ALA A 449 38.91 0.89 -15.51
N ALA A 450 38.98 2.23 -15.40
CA ALA A 450 37.88 3.02 -14.86
C ALA A 450 36.64 2.94 -15.76
N LEU A 451 36.81 3.07 -17.08
CA LEU A 451 35.74 2.92 -18.10
C LEU A 451 35.17 1.50 -18.19
N LEU A 452 35.89 0.48 -17.72
CA LEU A 452 35.40 -0.90 -17.61
C LEU A 452 34.77 -1.20 -16.24
N ALA A 453 35.06 -0.40 -15.21
CA ALA A 453 34.47 -0.53 -13.87
C ALA A 453 33.18 0.30 -13.71
N SER A 454 33.08 1.48 -14.34
CA SER A 454 31.87 2.31 -14.32
C SER A 454 30.61 1.59 -14.84
N PRO A 455 30.61 0.82 -15.96
CA PRO A 455 29.41 0.08 -16.36
C PRO A 455 29.01 -1.00 -15.36
N PHE A 456 29.93 -1.55 -14.55
CA PHE A 456 29.58 -2.54 -13.51
C PHE A 456 28.92 -1.92 -12.26
N LEU A 457 29.15 -0.63 -11.99
CA LEU A 457 28.42 0.10 -10.94
C LEU A 457 27.09 0.67 -11.46
N ALA A 458 27.06 1.18 -12.69
CA ALA A 458 25.83 1.66 -13.33
C ALA A 458 24.82 0.52 -13.58
N ARG A 459 25.29 -0.74 -13.75
CA ARG A 459 24.45 -1.95 -13.89
C ARG A 459 23.58 -2.31 -12.68
N ALA A 460 23.64 -1.57 -11.58
CA ALA A 460 22.78 -1.74 -10.40
C ALA A 460 21.79 -0.56 -10.17
N GLN A 461 21.75 0.41 -11.09
CA GLN A 461 20.99 1.66 -10.95
C GLN A 461 20.03 1.84 -12.13
N ASP A 462 18.98 1.04 -12.14
CA ASP A 462 17.94 1.10 -13.19
C ASP A 462 17.27 2.48 -13.23
N LEU A 463 16.95 2.95 -14.43
CA LEU A 463 16.16 4.16 -14.66
C LEU A 463 14.71 3.95 -14.16
N ILE A 464 14.11 5.00 -13.60
CA ILE A 464 12.75 4.94 -13.04
C ILE A 464 11.92 6.12 -13.57
N PRO A 465 10.94 5.87 -14.45
CA PRO A 465 11.11 5.22 -15.76
C PRO A 465 11.87 6.15 -16.75
N PRO A 466 12.29 5.71 -17.96
CA PRO A 466 12.00 4.46 -18.66
C PRO A 466 13.22 3.55 -18.82
N ILE A 467 13.06 2.40 -19.48
CA ILE A 467 14.19 1.68 -20.10
C ILE A 467 14.42 2.21 -21.53
N LEU A 468 15.69 2.25 -21.95
CA LEU A 468 16.11 2.52 -23.32
C LEU A 468 16.79 1.29 -23.92
N GLU A 469 16.79 1.16 -25.24
CA GLU A 469 17.47 0.07 -25.94
C GLU A 469 18.97 0.40 -26.09
N THR A 470 19.83 -0.45 -25.52
CA THR A 470 21.29 -0.27 -25.66
C THR A 470 21.74 -0.74 -27.04
N ALA A 471 22.34 0.16 -27.81
CA ALA A 471 22.78 -0.14 -29.17
C ALA A 471 23.78 -1.31 -29.22
N ASP A 472 23.50 -2.31 -30.06
CA ASP A 472 24.22 -3.60 -30.12
C ASP A 472 25.55 -3.47 -30.90
N VAL A 473 26.53 -2.79 -30.28
CA VAL A 473 27.80 -2.41 -30.93
C VAL A 473 29.02 -2.86 -30.13
N LEU A 474 29.90 -3.63 -30.78
CA LEU A 474 31.19 -4.12 -30.27
C LEU A 474 32.23 -3.02 -29.95
N ILE A 475 31.85 -1.75 -30.03
CA ILE A 475 32.65 -0.58 -29.67
C ILE A 475 31.69 0.35 -28.90
N GLN A 476 31.88 0.47 -27.58
CA GLN A 476 31.13 1.41 -26.77
C GLN A 476 31.56 2.85 -27.13
N VAL A 477 30.75 3.49 -27.97
CA VAL A 477 30.81 4.93 -28.23
C VAL A 477 30.22 5.64 -27.02
N ILE A 478 30.90 6.65 -26.48
CA ILE A 478 30.51 7.37 -25.27
C ILE A 478 30.38 8.87 -25.59
N TRP A 479 29.33 9.50 -25.09
CA TRP A 479 29.16 10.96 -25.01
C TRP A 479 29.64 11.44 -23.63
N SER A 480 30.32 12.59 -23.59
CA SER A 480 30.82 13.19 -22.34
C SER A 480 30.34 14.62 -22.15
N VAL A 481 29.83 14.90 -20.94
CA VAL A 481 29.46 16.24 -20.49
C VAL A 481 30.67 17.18 -20.44
N GLU A 482 31.87 16.65 -20.20
CA GLU A 482 33.12 17.43 -20.17
C GLU A 482 33.60 17.81 -21.56
N GLU A 483 33.46 16.92 -22.55
CA GLU A 483 34.00 17.10 -23.91
C GLU A 483 33.03 17.81 -24.87
N SER A 484 31.72 17.68 -24.65
CA SER A 484 30.69 18.33 -25.48
C SER A 484 30.71 19.86 -25.41
N GLN A 485 30.12 20.55 -26.40
CA GLN A 485 29.79 21.96 -26.25
C GLN A 485 28.60 22.12 -25.30
N LYS A 486 28.68 23.12 -24.40
CA LYS A 486 27.66 23.44 -23.38
C LYS A 486 26.55 24.26 -24.02
N ILE A 487 25.94 23.68 -25.07
CA ILE A 487 24.92 24.31 -25.90
C ILE A 487 23.76 23.33 -26.03
N ILE A 488 22.56 23.85 -25.74
CA ILE A 488 21.29 23.21 -26.05
C ILE A 488 20.77 23.93 -27.30
N TYR A 489 20.60 23.20 -28.40
CA TYR A 489 19.90 23.71 -29.57
C TYR A 489 18.43 23.33 -29.47
N ILE A 490 17.53 24.25 -29.80
CA ILE A 490 16.10 23.95 -30.04
C ILE A 490 15.75 24.40 -31.47
N ASP A 491 14.99 23.57 -32.18
CA ASP A 491 14.55 23.87 -33.54
C ASP A 491 13.63 25.12 -33.58
N ASP A 492 13.85 26.04 -34.54
CA ASP A 492 13.06 27.28 -34.64
C ASP A 492 11.57 27.02 -34.88
N ASP A 493 11.21 26.01 -35.68
CA ASP A 493 9.82 25.71 -36.04
C ASP A 493 9.11 24.95 -34.90
N PHE A 494 9.85 24.19 -34.08
CA PHE A 494 9.30 23.49 -32.91
C PHE A 494 9.23 24.37 -31.65
N ALA A 495 10.07 25.40 -31.52
CA ALA A 495 10.20 26.21 -30.31
C ALA A 495 8.88 26.80 -29.79
N SER A 496 7.95 27.17 -30.70
CA SER A 496 6.63 27.73 -30.35
C SER A 496 5.50 26.69 -30.20
N VAL A 497 5.78 25.39 -30.29
CA VAL A 497 4.77 24.33 -30.08
C VAL A 497 4.36 24.30 -28.60
N SER A 498 3.07 24.09 -28.33
CA SER A 498 2.51 23.92 -26.98
C SER A 498 1.36 22.90 -27.05
N ASP A 499 1.22 22.08 -26.00
CA ASP A 499 0.38 20.89 -26.04
C ASP A 499 -0.98 21.15 -25.36
N TYR A 500 -2.04 21.23 -26.16
CA TYR A 500 -3.39 21.55 -25.70
C TYR A 500 -4.25 20.31 -25.37
N ASP A 501 -3.70 19.09 -25.46
CA ASP A 501 -4.35 17.83 -25.07
C ASP A 501 -4.18 17.48 -23.58
N GLY A 502 -3.26 18.14 -22.85
CA GLY A 502 -3.11 18.03 -21.40
C GLY A 502 -4.21 18.78 -20.59
N LEU A 503 -4.16 18.69 -19.26
CA LEU A 503 -5.16 19.33 -18.37
C LEU A 503 -4.90 20.81 -18.06
N THR A 504 -3.66 21.28 -18.18
CA THR A 504 -3.29 22.68 -17.93
C THR A 504 -3.94 23.64 -18.95
N LEU A 505 -4.34 24.82 -18.46
CA LEU A 505 -4.75 25.98 -19.26
C LEU A 505 -3.60 26.97 -19.49
N ILE A 506 -2.42 26.68 -18.94
CA ILE A 506 -1.15 27.38 -19.17
C ILE A 506 -0.09 26.39 -19.71
N PRO A 507 -0.32 25.74 -20.87
CA PRO A 507 0.65 24.82 -21.46
C PRO A 507 1.93 25.58 -21.86
N PRO A 508 3.12 25.20 -21.35
CA PRO A 508 4.36 25.83 -21.76
C PRO A 508 4.68 25.56 -23.23
N THR A 509 5.44 26.46 -23.85
CA THR A 509 6.04 26.18 -25.15
C THR A 509 7.21 25.20 -25.02
N ALA A 510 7.61 24.57 -26.13
CA ALA A 510 8.86 23.81 -26.18
C ALA A 510 10.08 24.69 -25.80
N LEU A 511 10.07 25.99 -26.11
CA LEU A 511 11.10 26.94 -25.68
C LEU A 511 11.11 27.16 -24.15
N ASP A 512 9.95 27.18 -23.50
CA ASP A 512 9.85 27.30 -22.04
C ASP A 512 10.35 26.03 -21.33
N PHE A 513 9.98 24.85 -21.84
CA PHE A 513 10.50 23.58 -21.35
C PHE A 513 12.02 23.44 -21.58
N ALA A 514 12.54 23.88 -22.73
CA ALA A 514 13.98 23.91 -23.00
C ALA A 514 14.73 24.94 -22.12
N THR A 515 14.07 26.04 -21.75
CA THR A 515 14.58 27.04 -20.80
C THR A 515 14.65 26.46 -19.39
N THR A 516 13.60 25.76 -18.95
CA THR A 516 13.56 25.07 -17.66
C THR A 516 14.62 23.95 -17.60
N PHE A 517 14.73 23.14 -18.65
CA PHE A 517 15.74 22.10 -18.76
C PHE A 517 17.18 22.65 -18.78
N ARG A 518 17.43 23.81 -19.40
CA ARG A 518 18.74 24.50 -19.31
C ARG A 518 19.13 24.74 -17.85
N ASP A 519 18.19 25.19 -17.03
CA ASP A 519 18.49 25.51 -15.63
C ASP A 519 18.62 24.24 -14.79
N ASP A 520 17.79 23.22 -15.03
CA ASP A 520 17.92 21.91 -14.40
C ASP A 520 19.28 21.22 -14.72
N ILE A 521 19.78 21.28 -15.97
CA ILE A 521 21.10 20.72 -16.32
C ILE A 521 22.27 21.60 -15.84
N ASN A 522 22.07 22.92 -15.71
CA ASN A 522 23.04 23.80 -15.06
C ASN A 522 23.23 23.39 -13.58
N GLU A 523 22.14 23.12 -12.88
CA GLU A 523 22.12 22.66 -11.48
C GLU A 523 22.83 21.30 -11.33
N ILE A 524 22.41 20.30 -12.12
CA ILE A 524 22.94 18.93 -12.05
C ILE A 524 24.42 18.83 -12.47
N THR A 525 24.87 19.63 -13.44
CA THR A 525 26.25 19.54 -13.95
C THR A 525 27.22 20.55 -13.33
N GLY A 526 26.73 21.63 -12.70
CA GLY A 526 27.56 22.75 -12.26
C GLY A 526 28.19 23.55 -13.41
N LEU A 527 27.73 23.36 -14.65
CA LEU A 527 28.25 23.99 -15.85
C LEU A 527 27.23 24.98 -16.44
N ASN A 528 27.70 26.00 -17.16
CA ASN A 528 26.84 27.01 -17.77
C ASN A 528 26.45 26.62 -19.21
N TRP A 529 25.26 26.06 -19.39
CA TRP A 529 24.66 25.69 -20.66
C TRP A 529 23.92 26.87 -21.31
N THR A 530 24.22 27.11 -22.59
CA THR A 530 23.54 28.15 -23.39
C THR A 530 22.44 27.53 -24.26
N LEU A 531 21.20 27.97 -24.10
CA LEU A 531 20.10 27.64 -25.00
C LEU A 531 20.19 28.50 -26.28
N LYS A 532 19.96 27.89 -27.45
CA LYS A 532 19.94 28.55 -28.77
C LYS A 532 18.79 28.02 -29.63
N GLN A 533 17.87 28.89 -30.00
CA GLN A 533 16.94 28.64 -31.10
C GLN A 533 17.71 28.59 -32.43
N THR A 534 17.43 27.61 -33.30
CA THR A 534 17.93 27.59 -34.68
C THR A 534 17.12 26.70 -35.61
N GLY A 535 16.70 27.23 -36.76
CA GLY A 535 16.00 26.49 -37.82
C GLY A 535 16.89 25.54 -38.63
N ARG A 536 18.17 25.37 -38.24
CA ARG A 536 18.97 24.19 -38.61
C ARG A 536 20.18 24.01 -37.71
N VAL A 537 20.15 22.96 -36.88
CA VAL A 537 21.34 22.48 -36.15
C VAL A 537 22.45 22.10 -37.16
N PRO A 538 23.69 22.61 -37.04
CA PRO A 538 24.80 22.22 -37.91
C PRO A 538 25.09 20.72 -37.86
N ALA A 539 25.56 20.16 -38.98
CA ALA A 539 25.85 18.73 -39.09
C ALA A 539 27.05 18.28 -38.23
N ASP A 540 27.92 19.22 -37.88
CA ASP A 540 29.10 19.11 -37.03
C ASP A 540 28.89 19.67 -35.60
N ALA A 541 27.66 20.10 -35.27
CA ALA A 541 27.35 20.60 -33.93
C ALA A 541 27.43 19.50 -32.87
N THR A 542 28.00 19.86 -31.70
CA THR A 542 28.07 19.02 -30.50
C THR A 542 27.20 19.58 -29.39
N GLY A 543 26.90 18.78 -28.37
CA GLY A 543 26.02 19.17 -27.26
C GLY A 543 24.68 18.45 -27.31
N ILE A 544 23.59 19.18 -27.05
CA ILE A 544 22.22 18.65 -27.00
C ILE A 544 21.37 19.32 -28.08
N SER A 545 20.44 18.59 -28.70
CA SER A 545 19.46 19.12 -29.66
C SER A 545 18.05 18.65 -29.31
N LEU A 546 17.12 19.58 -29.34
CA LEU A 546 15.71 19.43 -28.98
C LEU A 546 14.83 19.82 -30.17
N GLY A 547 13.76 19.07 -30.42
CA GLY A 547 12.84 19.37 -31.50
C GLY A 547 11.67 18.39 -31.57
N ALA A 548 11.02 18.35 -32.74
CA ALA A 548 9.96 17.40 -33.03
C ALA A 548 10.48 15.95 -33.13
N TYR A 549 9.60 15.00 -32.85
CA TYR A 549 9.74 13.59 -33.22
C TYR A 549 9.90 13.42 -34.74
N THR A 550 10.74 12.47 -35.17
CA THR A 550 11.07 12.26 -36.59
C THR A 550 10.27 11.17 -37.30
N GLY A 551 9.42 10.43 -36.58
CA GLY A 551 8.47 9.47 -37.13
C GLY A 551 7.06 10.06 -37.35
N GLU A 552 6.05 9.19 -37.38
CA GLU A 552 4.64 9.61 -37.54
C GLU A 552 4.00 9.81 -36.17
N SER A 553 3.27 10.90 -35.92
CA SER A 553 2.72 11.19 -34.57
C SER A 553 1.75 10.15 -34.01
N SER A 554 1.25 9.24 -34.84
CA SER A 554 0.48 8.06 -34.45
C SER A 554 1.30 6.95 -33.77
N ASP A 555 2.64 7.02 -33.82
CA ASP A 555 3.53 6.01 -33.23
C ASP A 555 3.46 5.98 -31.69
N PHE A 556 3.04 7.08 -31.06
CA PHE A 556 2.90 7.19 -29.61
C PHE A 556 1.43 7.22 -29.16
N ILE A 557 1.07 6.22 -28.36
CA ILE A 557 -0.27 6.01 -27.81
C ILE A 557 -0.23 5.71 -26.30
N TYR A 558 -1.31 6.10 -25.61
CA TYR A 558 -1.68 5.52 -24.31
C TYR A 558 -2.12 4.05 -24.48
N ALA A 559 -2.40 3.34 -23.39
CA ALA A 559 -2.86 1.96 -23.42
C ALA A 559 -4.22 1.79 -24.12
N ASP A 560 -5.12 2.76 -23.98
CA ASP A 560 -6.43 2.83 -24.67
C ASP A 560 -6.37 3.16 -26.18
N GLY A 561 -5.16 3.22 -26.75
CA GLY A 561 -4.93 3.51 -28.18
C GLY A 561 -5.10 4.97 -28.60
N LYS A 562 -5.43 5.91 -27.70
CA LYS A 562 -5.43 7.35 -28.02
C LYS A 562 -3.98 7.85 -28.16
N SER A 563 -3.73 8.66 -29.19
CA SER A 563 -2.41 9.27 -29.41
C SER A 563 -2.07 10.31 -28.34
N THR A 564 -0.78 10.46 -28.02
CA THR A 564 -0.30 11.35 -26.94
C THR A 564 0.85 12.26 -27.39
N SER A 565 0.79 13.53 -26.99
CA SER A 565 1.92 14.49 -27.11
C SER A 565 3.06 14.22 -26.10
N GLU A 566 2.83 13.35 -25.11
CA GLU A 566 3.81 13.00 -24.07
C GLU A 566 4.85 11.96 -24.52
N GLY A 567 4.74 11.42 -25.74
CA GLY A 567 5.73 10.50 -26.31
C GLY A 567 6.95 11.19 -26.89
N TYR A 568 8.12 10.53 -26.85
CA TYR A 568 9.38 11.05 -27.39
C TYR A 568 10.35 9.95 -27.84
N GLU A 569 11.34 10.36 -28.63
CA GLU A 569 12.54 9.57 -28.94
C GLU A 569 13.81 10.26 -28.45
N ILE A 570 14.82 9.47 -28.09
CA ILE A 570 16.15 9.93 -27.69
C ILE A 570 17.23 9.16 -28.43
N PHE A 571 18.23 9.88 -28.96
CA PHE A 571 19.40 9.31 -29.61
C PHE A 571 20.69 9.88 -29.01
N VAL A 572 21.56 9.00 -28.52
CA VAL A 572 22.88 9.36 -27.94
C VAL A 572 23.99 8.82 -28.84
N ASN A 573 24.87 9.70 -29.30
CA ASN A 573 26.14 9.36 -29.94
C ASN A 573 27.27 10.25 -29.37
N SER A 574 28.53 9.97 -29.67
CA SER A 574 29.67 10.65 -29.04
C SER A 574 29.75 12.17 -29.25
N SER A 575 29.16 12.73 -30.31
CA SER A 575 29.19 14.18 -30.55
C SER A 575 27.94 14.90 -30.01
N ARG A 576 26.76 14.27 -30.12
CA ARG A 576 25.48 14.94 -29.87
C ARG A 576 24.41 14.01 -29.29
N ILE A 577 23.63 14.54 -28.36
CA ILE A 577 22.37 13.95 -27.90
C ILE A 577 21.22 14.66 -28.62
N THR A 578 20.25 13.91 -29.12
CA THR A 578 19.05 14.47 -29.78
C THR A 578 17.80 13.92 -29.09
N ILE A 579 16.85 14.79 -28.76
CA ILE A 579 15.54 14.44 -28.19
C ILE A 579 14.44 15.00 -29.11
N GLY A 580 13.58 14.13 -29.63
CA GLY A 580 12.45 14.48 -30.47
C GLY A 580 11.13 14.21 -29.76
N GLY A 581 10.35 15.24 -29.42
CA GLY A 581 9.05 15.10 -28.77
C GLY A 581 7.89 15.05 -29.77
N ASN A 582 6.90 14.19 -29.52
CA ASN A 582 5.65 14.20 -30.31
C ASN A 582 4.85 15.50 -30.07
N GLY A 583 4.97 16.05 -28.86
CA GLY A 583 4.71 17.45 -28.54
C GLY A 583 5.74 17.99 -27.54
N ALA A 584 5.49 19.20 -27.04
CA ALA A 584 6.37 19.90 -26.11
C ALA A 584 6.56 19.15 -24.78
N ARG A 585 5.52 18.47 -24.28
CA ARG A 585 5.54 17.60 -23.09
C ARG A 585 6.39 16.35 -23.31
N GLY A 586 6.28 15.71 -24.48
CA GLY A 586 7.12 14.57 -24.82
C GLY A 586 8.60 14.96 -24.83
N MET A 587 8.94 16.08 -25.47
CA MET A 587 10.30 16.63 -25.43
C MET A 587 10.76 16.86 -23.97
N TRP A 588 9.90 17.44 -23.12
CA TRP A 588 10.17 17.62 -21.69
C TRP A 588 10.43 16.29 -20.95
N TRP A 589 9.60 15.26 -21.14
CA TRP A 589 9.80 13.95 -20.50
C TRP A 589 11.10 13.27 -20.95
N GLY A 590 11.49 13.45 -22.23
CA GLY A 590 12.81 13.07 -22.71
C GLY A 590 13.97 13.78 -22.01
N THR A 591 13.80 15.04 -21.59
CA THR A 591 14.81 15.71 -20.76
C THR A 591 14.96 15.07 -19.38
N ARG A 592 13.87 14.58 -18.76
CA ARG A 592 13.95 13.89 -17.45
C ARG A 592 14.80 12.63 -17.56
N THR A 593 14.60 11.86 -18.63
CA THR A 593 15.38 10.66 -18.95
C THR A 593 16.85 10.98 -19.19
N LEU A 594 17.15 12.06 -19.93
CA LEU A 594 18.53 12.53 -20.10
C LEU A 594 19.19 12.93 -18.77
N LEU A 595 18.47 13.61 -17.87
CA LEU A 595 19.01 13.95 -16.55
C LEU A 595 19.29 12.71 -15.68
N GLN A 596 18.40 11.71 -15.67
CA GLN A 596 18.66 10.43 -14.99
C GLN A 596 19.91 9.73 -15.54
N LEU A 597 20.07 9.65 -16.88
CA LEU A 597 21.26 9.09 -17.52
C LEU A 597 22.55 9.85 -17.14
N LEU A 598 22.52 11.19 -17.14
CA LEU A 598 23.67 12.02 -16.76
C LEU A 598 24.09 11.78 -15.30
N LEU A 599 23.13 11.57 -14.41
CA LEU A 599 23.39 11.28 -13.00
C LEU A 599 24.01 9.89 -12.82
N ALA A 600 23.38 8.83 -13.33
CA ALA A 600 23.86 7.45 -13.19
C ALA A 600 25.23 7.22 -13.87
N GLY A 601 25.43 7.83 -15.04
CA GLY A 601 26.69 7.77 -15.78
C GLY A 601 27.74 8.81 -15.34
N ASN A 602 27.48 9.58 -14.27
CA ASN A 602 28.35 10.63 -13.74
C ASN A 602 28.92 11.56 -14.84
N GLY A 603 28.03 12.12 -15.65
CA GLY A 603 28.38 13.00 -16.77
C GLY A 603 28.81 12.29 -18.06
N THR A 604 28.82 10.96 -18.11
CA THR A 604 29.07 10.18 -19.33
C THR A 604 27.87 9.33 -19.70
N ILE A 605 27.59 9.14 -20.99
CA ILE A 605 26.48 8.29 -21.45
C ILE A 605 26.94 7.43 -22.62
N THR A 606 26.75 6.11 -22.52
CA THR A 606 26.98 5.17 -23.63
C THR A 606 25.98 5.43 -24.76
N ALA A 607 26.41 5.29 -26.01
CA ALA A 607 25.53 5.42 -27.17
C ALA A 607 24.34 4.45 -27.07
N ALA A 608 23.14 5.01 -27.21
CA ALA A 608 21.86 4.36 -26.97
C ALA A 608 20.78 5.05 -27.80
N GLU A 609 19.70 4.33 -28.07
CA GLU A 609 18.50 4.88 -28.70
C GLU A 609 17.25 4.36 -27.98
N GLY A 610 16.14 5.07 -28.11
CA GLY A 610 14.90 4.61 -27.51
C GLY A 610 13.73 5.52 -27.79
N ARG A 611 12.54 4.94 -27.62
CA ARG A 611 11.23 5.57 -27.83
C ARG A 611 10.35 5.23 -26.64
N ASP A 612 9.70 6.23 -26.08
CA ASP A 612 9.05 6.14 -24.79
C ASP A 612 7.81 7.05 -24.73
N ALA A 613 6.79 6.60 -23.99
CA ALA A 613 5.52 7.31 -23.82
C ALA A 613 4.77 6.75 -22.60
N PRO A 614 3.91 7.54 -21.95
CA PRO A 614 3.08 7.06 -20.85
C PRO A 614 1.99 6.10 -21.35
N ALA A 615 1.70 5.07 -20.57
CA ALA A 615 0.55 4.19 -20.74
C ALA A 615 -0.75 4.89 -20.33
N TYR A 616 -0.71 5.69 -19.24
CA TYR A 616 -1.89 6.38 -18.70
C TYR A 616 -1.75 7.92 -18.70
N ALA A 617 -2.86 8.59 -18.96
CA ALA A 617 -2.93 10.04 -19.11
C ALA A 617 -2.87 10.79 -17.76
N THR A 618 -3.54 10.27 -16.73
CA THR A 618 -3.52 10.78 -15.35
C THR A 618 -2.49 10.00 -14.53
N ARG A 619 -1.45 10.71 -14.06
CA ARG A 619 -0.37 10.17 -13.21
C ARG A 619 -0.19 11.10 -12.01
N GLY A 620 -1.08 10.92 -11.03
CA GLY A 620 -1.35 11.89 -9.97
C GLY A 620 -0.82 11.53 -8.58
N TYR A 621 -0.55 12.55 -7.79
CA TYR A 621 -0.35 12.44 -6.34
C TYR A 621 -1.16 13.51 -5.61
N MET A 622 -1.67 13.18 -4.43
CA MET A 622 -2.50 14.07 -3.61
C MET A 622 -1.87 14.36 -2.25
N LEU A 623 -1.97 15.62 -1.82
CA LEU A 623 -1.60 16.06 -0.48
C LEU A 623 -2.78 16.73 0.23
N ASP A 624 -3.17 16.19 1.39
CA ASP A 624 -4.11 16.79 2.33
C ASP A 624 -3.54 18.06 2.97
N ALA A 625 -3.95 19.23 2.45
CA ALA A 625 -3.70 20.51 3.10
C ALA A 625 -4.88 21.01 3.96
N GLY A 626 -6.07 20.43 3.78
CA GLY A 626 -7.26 20.68 4.59
C GLY A 626 -7.11 20.34 6.09
N ARG A 627 -6.19 19.44 6.44
CA ARG A 627 -5.89 19.05 7.84
C ARG A 627 -4.50 19.49 8.32
N LYS A 628 -3.67 20.06 7.45
CA LYS A 628 -2.35 20.67 7.77
C LYS A 628 -1.92 21.69 6.71
N TRP A 629 -1.55 22.91 7.10
CA TRP A 629 -1.02 23.90 6.15
C TRP A 629 0.37 23.52 5.58
N TYR A 630 0.65 23.92 4.33
CA TYR A 630 1.92 23.77 3.63
C TYR A 630 2.35 25.07 2.94
N SER A 631 3.64 25.38 2.99
CA SER A 631 4.25 26.53 2.34
C SER A 631 4.35 26.36 0.82
N LYS A 632 4.25 27.46 0.07
CA LYS A 632 4.33 27.42 -1.41
C LYS A 632 5.65 26.83 -1.92
N ASP A 633 6.75 27.08 -1.21
CA ASP A 633 8.07 26.63 -1.64
C ASP A 633 8.18 25.11 -1.51
N PHE A 634 7.70 24.51 -0.40
CA PHE A 634 7.57 23.06 -0.28
C PHE A 634 6.68 22.45 -1.38
N LEU A 635 5.55 23.08 -1.71
CA LEU A 635 4.65 22.61 -2.77
C LEU A 635 5.32 22.68 -4.16
N LYS A 636 6.12 23.73 -4.42
CA LYS A 636 6.92 23.88 -5.64
C LYS A 636 8.04 22.85 -5.73
N GLU A 637 8.75 22.61 -4.63
CA GLU A 637 9.74 21.53 -4.52
C GLU A 637 9.12 20.15 -4.82
N LEU A 638 7.93 19.88 -4.26
CA LEU A 638 7.20 18.62 -4.48
C LEU A 638 6.77 18.43 -5.95
N CYS A 639 6.34 19.49 -6.63
CA CYS A 639 6.10 19.47 -8.08
C CYS A 639 7.38 19.17 -8.88
N SER A 640 8.52 19.75 -8.52
CA SER A 640 9.81 19.44 -9.18
C SER A 640 10.19 17.96 -8.99
N TYR A 641 10.02 17.44 -7.78
CA TYR A 641 10.28 16.05 -7.43
C TYR A 641 9.39 15.08 -8.23
N ALA A 642 8.08 15.31 -8.26
CA ALA A 642 7.13 14.45 -8.96
C ALA A 642 7.34 14.46 -10.49
N SER A 643 7.67 15.63 -11.07
CA SER A 643 8.05 15.78 -12.47
C SER A 643 9.28 14.95 -12.86
N PHE A 644 10.27 14.82 -11.97
CA PHE A 644 11.47 14.03 -12.25
C PHE A 644 11.17 12.54 -12.48
N PHE A 645 10.12 12.02 -11.82
CA PHE A 645 9.59 10.67 -12.00
C PHE A 645 8.37 10.60 -12.95
N LYS A 646 8.19 11.64 -13.78
CA LYS A 646 7.17 11.74 -14.87
C LYS A 646 5.69 11.70 -14.43
N MET A 647 5.41 12.00 -13.16
CA MET A 647 4.06 12.36 -12.71
C MET A 647 3.63 13.68 -13.36
N ASN A 648 2.34 13.84 -13.65
CA ASN A 648 1.81 15.00 -14.39
C ASN A 648 0.58 15.68 -13.75
N GLU A 649 0.09 15.18 -12.62
CA GLU A 649 -0.98 15.80 -11.85
C GLU A 649 -0.61 15.93 -10.36
N PHE A 650 -0.88 17.11 -9.78
CA PHE A 650 -0.85 17.34 -8.34
C PHE A 650 -2.26 17.65 -7.86
N HIS A 651 -2.89 16.72 -7.15
CA HIS A 651 -4.20 16.92 -6.52
C HIS A 651 -4.02 17.64 -5.18
N TYR A 652 -4.45 18.89 -5.12
CA TYR A 652 -4.21 19.78 -3.98
C TYR A 652 -5.51 19.98 -3.20
N HIS A 653 -5.61 19.22 -2.10
CA HIS A 653 -6.77 19.15 -1.23
C HIS A 653 -6.81 20.39 -0.31
N LEU A 654 -7.49 21.47 -0.75
CA LEU A 654 -7.33 22.81 -0.16
C LEU A 654 -7.99 22.96 1.22
N SER A 655 -9.05 22.22 1.51
CA SER A 655 -9.98 22.52 2.61
C SER A 655 -10.59 21.27 3.21
N ASP A 656 -10.54 21.13 4.54
CA ASP A 656 -11.13 20.02 5.29
C ASP A 656 -11.21 20.42 6.78
N ASN A 657 -11.44 19.44 7.63
CA ASN A 657 -11.30 19.49 9.07
C ASN A 657 -10.69 18.23 9.67
N TYR A 658 -10.04 18.43 10.80
CA TYR A 658 -9.69 17.34 11.68
C TYR A 658 -10.97 16.58 12.11
N PRO A 659 -10.98 15.23 12.20
CA PRO A 659 -12.23 14.50 12.42
C PRO A 659 -12.90 14.84 13.76
N LEU A 660 -14.21 15.15 13.72
CA LEU A 660 -14.99 15.61 14.89
C LEU A 660 -15.01 14.64 16.09
N ASN A 661 -14.61 13.38 15.90
CA ASN A 661 -14.54 12.35 16.94
C ASN A 661 -13.11 12.05 17.44
N ARG A 662 -12.13 12.92 17.12
CA ARG A 662 -10.73 12.82 17.57
C ARG A 662 -10.29 14.09 18.30
N GLY A 663 -9.22 13.98 19.09
CA GLY A 663 -8.53 15.12 19.71
C GLY A 663 -9.03 15.55 21.09
N LYS A 664 -8.50 16.70 21.51
CA LYS A 664 -8.64 17.36 22.83
C LYS A 664 -9.72 18.45 22.90
N ASN A 665 -10.54 18.57 21.86
CA ASN A 665 -11.37 19.74 21.59
C ASN A 665 -12.63 19.74 22.47
N GLU A 666 -12.90 20.83 23.20
CA GLU A 666 -14.10 20.92 24.07
C GLU A 666 -15.38 21.13 23.24
N THR A 667 -15.30 21.84 22.12
CA THR A 667 -16.40 22.06 21.18
C THR A 667 -15.97 21.82 19.73
N TRP A 668 -16.96 21.66 18.84
CA TRP A 668 -16.73 21.54 17.39
C TRP A 668 -16.18 22.83 16.74
N GLN A 669 -16.25 23.98 17.43
CA GLN A 669 -15.63 25.23 16.98
C GLN A 669 -14.11 25.22 17.22
N ASP A 670 -13.62 24.46 18.20
CA ASP A 670 -12.19 24.34 18.53
C ASP A 670 -11.44 23.33 17.64
N VAL A 671 -12.16 22.37 17.05
CA VAL A 671 -11.61 21.34 16.13
C VAL A 671 -10.93 22.02 14.94
N TYR A 672 -9.70 21.64 14.59
CA TYR A 672 -8.98 22.25 13.46
C TYR A 672 -9.77 22.12 12.14
N SER A 673 -9.82 23.19 11.36
CA SER A 673 -10.46 23.30 10.05
C SER A 673 -9.71 24.32 9.21
N HIS A 674 -9.49 24.05 7.93
CA HIS A 674 -8.60 24.84 7.09
C HIS A 674 -9.21 25.16 5.71
N PHE A 675 -8.67 26.18 5.06
CA PHE A 675 -8.91 26.51 3.67
C PHE A 675 -7.67 27.21 3.12
N SER A 676 -6.96 26.59 2.18
CA SER A 676 -5.55 26.92 1.87
C SER A 676 -5.32 28.21 1.08
N LEU A 677 -6.36 28.85 0.54
CA LEU A 677 -6.25 30.06 -0.29
C LEU A 677 -6.89 31.27 0.40
N LEU A 678 -6.27 32.46 0.27
CA LEU A 678 -6.74 33.71 0.85
C LEU A 678 -7.80 34.39 -0.03
N PRO A 679 -9.08 34.50 0.35
CA PRO A 679 -10.07 35.22 -0.47
C PRO A 679 -9.69 36.70 -0.67
N GLU A 680 -9.79 37.18 -1.91
CA GLU A 680 -9.68 38.60 -2.26
C GLU A 680 -10.94 39.34 -1.78
N ASP A 681 -12.13 38.73 -1.94
CA ASP A 681 -13.34 39.16 -1.25
C ASP A 681 -13.20 39.01 0.27
N LYS A 682 -13.64 40.04 0.99
CA LYS A 682 -13.58 40.10 2.45
C LYS A 682 -14.77 39.43 3.12
N GLU A 683 -15.91 39.34 2.43
CA GLU A 683 -17.09 38.69 3.00
C GLU A 683 -16.89 37.17 3.12
N LEU A 684 -16.15 36.54 2.18
CA LEU A 684 -15.81 35.11 2.22
C LEU A 684 -14.83 34.72 3.34
N ARG A 685 -14.07 35.67 3.92
CA ARG A 685 -12.96 35.38 4.87
C ARG A 685 -13.37 34.68 6.16
N GLY A 686 -14.67 34.61 6.45
CA GLY A 686 -15.18 33.79 7.54
C GLY A 686 -14.76 32.31 7.47
N ILE A 687 -14.47 31.78 6.27
CA ILE A 687 -13.96 30.41 6.08
C ILE A 687 -12.58 30.15 6.70
N LEU A 688 -11.82 31.20 7.02
CA LEU A 688 -10.42 31.09 7.45
C LEU A 688 -10.23 30.96 8.97
N HIS A 689 -11.26 31.24 9.79
CA HIS A 689 -11.21 31.10 11.26
C HIS A 689 -10.02 31.79 11.96
N GLY A 690 -9.53 32.92 11.41
CA GLY A 690 -8.37 33.65 11.94
C GLY A 690 -7.01 33.08 11.54
N ARG A 691 -6.96 32.22 10.52
CA ARG A 691 -5.74 31.56 10.01
C ARG A 691 -5.18 32.21 8.73
N GLU A 692 -5.39 33.51 8.51
CA GLU A 692 -4.95 34.22 7.29
C GLU A 692 -3.44 34.08 6.99
N ASN A 693 -2.59 33.90 8.01
CA ASN A 693 -1.15 33.69 7.82
C ASN A 693 -0.78 32.27 7.32
N GLU A 694 -1.74 31.35 7.31
CA GLU A 694 -1.63 29.98 6.81
C GLU A 694 -2.41 29.85 5.49
N THR A 695 -2.23 30.80 4.56
CA THR A 695 -2.91 30.76 3.26
C THR A 695 -1.98 31.21 2.14
N LEU A 696 -2.23 30.70 0.93
CA LEU A 696 -1.61 31.21 -0.29
C LEU A 696 -2.41 32.40 -0.80
N SER A 697 -1.73 33.50 -1.13
CA SER A 697 -2.36 34.57 -1.90
C SER A 697 -2.58 34.12 -3.36
N ARG A 698 -3.33 34.92 -4.12
CA ARG A 698 -3.48 34.72 -5.57
C ARG A 698 -2.14 34.67 -6.31
N GLU A 699 -1.22 35.56 -5.96
CA GLU A 699 0.11 35.63 -6.57
C GLU A 699 0.93 34.36 -6.23
N ASP A 700 0.85 33.88 -4.98
CA ASP A 700 1.51 32.64 -4.56
C ASP A 700 0.93 31.39 -5.25
N PHE A 701 -0.38 31.36 -5.48
CA PHE A 701 -1.05 30.25 -6.14
C PHE A 701 -0.90 30.28 -7.67
N GLU A 702 -0.82 31.45 -8.30
CA GLU A 702 -0.47 31.57 -9.72
C GLU A 702 1.04 31.25 -9.94
N ASP A 703 1.93 31.62 -9.02
CA ASP A 703 3.36 31.19 -8.99
C ASP A 703 3.52 29.67 -8.84
N LEU A 704 2.81 29.05 -7.89
CA LEU A 704 2.79 27.59 -7.71
C LEU A 704 2.34 26.87 -8.98
N GLN A 705 1.20 27.28 -9.55
CA GLN A 705 0.68 26.68 -10.79
C GLN A 705 1.65 26.84 -11.96
N GLN A 706 2.26 28.02 -12.13
CA GLN A 706 3.22 28.28 -13.21
C GLN A 706 4.50 27.45 -13.06
N HIS A 707 5.00 27.28 -11.82
CA HIS A 707 6.15 26.42 -11.52
C HIS A 707 5.86 24.95 -11.84
N CYS A 708 4.74 24.41 -11.36
CA CYS A 708 4.33 23.03 -11.67
C CYS A 708 4.11 22.84 -13.18
N ALA A 709 3.43 23.77 -13.86
CA ALA A 709 3.16 23.71 -15.29
C ALA A 709 4.44 23.75 -16.13
N SER A 710 5.42 24.60 -15.77
CA SER A 710 6.76 24.63 -16.41
C SER A 710 7.54 23.31 -16.32
N ARG A 711 7.08 22.39 -15.46
CA ARG A 711 7.62 21.05 -15.25
C ARG A 711 6.64 19.93 -15.64
N GLY A 712 5.60 20.25 -16.41
CA GLY A 712 4.64 19.28 -16.93
C GLY A 712 3.59 18.79 -15.93
N VAL A 713 3.56 19.35 -14.71
CA VAL A 713 2.61 18.98 -13.65
C VAL A 713 1.46 19.98 -13.62
N THR A 714 0.22 19.49 -13.78
CA THR A 714 -0.99 20.30 -13.63
C THR A 714 -1.47 20.24 -12.18
N VAL A 715 -1.71 21.40 -11.56
CA VAL A 715 -2.39 21.44 -10.24
C VAL A 715 -3.89 21.26 -10.45
N ILE A 716 -4.46 20.25 -9.81
CA ILE A 716 -5.90 19.97 -9.73
C ILE A 716 -6.34 20.42 -8.33
N PRO A 717 -6.98 21.59 -8.17
CA PRO A 717 -7.43 22.08 -6.88
C PRO A 717 -8.75 21.44 -6.48
N GLU A 718 -8.90 21.22 -5.19
CA GLU A 718 -10.09 20.65 -4.57
C GLU A 718 -10.64 21.59 -3.49
N ILE A 719 -11.94 21.89 -3.55
CA ILE A 719 -12.68 22.53 -2.46
C ILE A 719 -13.80 21.58 -2.06
N GLU A 720 -13.67 20.95 -0.89
CA GLU A 720 -14.63 19.96 -0.38
C GLU A 720 -16.00 20.59 -0.07
N ALA A 721 -17.04 20.00 -0.65
CA ALA A 721 -18.42 20.09 -0.21
C ALA A 721 -19.23 18.92 -0.83
N PRO A 722 -20.22 18.33 -0.14
CA PRO A 722 -20.85 18.80 1.11
C PRO A 722 -20.48 17.99 2.36
N GLY A 723 -19.58 17.02 2.22
CA GLY A 723 -18.77 16.48 3.32
C GLY A 723 -17.73 17.50 3.80
N HIS A 724 -17.01 17.16 4.86
CA HIS A 724 -15.73 17.81 5.26
C HIS A 724 -15.73 19.36 5.34
N SER A 725 -16.92 19.94 5.53
CA SER A 725 -17.24 21.35 5.34
C SER A 725 -17.20 22.14 6.66
N LEU A 726 -16.47 21.70 7.68
CA LEU A 726 -16.42 22.42 8.97
C LEU A 726 -15.85 23.84 8.83
N TYR A 727 -14.98 24.06 7.83
CA TYR A 727 -14.50 25.39 7.44
C TYR A 727 -15.66 26.35 7.08
N LEU A 728 -16.75 25.83 6.51
CA LEU A 728 -17.94 26.59 6.14
C LEU A 728 -18.99 26.62 7.25
N THR A 729 -19.25 25.49 7.92
CA THR A 729 -20.29 25.42 8.97
C THR A 729 -19.90 26.16 10.25
N LYS A 730 -18.61 26.35 10.55
CA LYS A 730 -18.19 27.23 11.66
C LYS A 730 -18.53 28.69 11.41
N TRP A 731 -18.33 29.15 10.17
CA TRP A 731 -18.65 30.51 9.74
C TRP A 731 -20.17 30.73 9.70
N LYS A 732 -20.91 29.72 9.22
CA LYS A 732 -22.36 29.74 9.03
C LYS A 732 -23.03 28.51 9.69
N PRO A 733 -23.17 28.48 11.03
CA PRO A 733 -23.72 27.33 11.77
C PRO A 733 -25.16 26.96 11.41
N GLU A 734 -25.91 27.88 10.81
CA GLU A 734 -27.25 27.67 10.25
C GLU A 734 -27.28 26.71 9.04
N LEU A 735 -26.15 26.59 8.32
CA LEU A 735 -26.02 25.67 7.19
C LEU A 735 -25.64 24.24 7.62
N ALA A 736 -25.44 23.97 8.90
CA ALA A 736 -24.90 22.71 9.38
C ALA A 736 -25.97 21.66 9.71
N LEU A 737 -25.75 20.41 9.29
CA LEU A 737 -26.48 19.23 9.80
C LEU A 737 -26.12 18.93 11.27
N PRO A 738 -26.74 17.92 11.92
CA PRO A 738 -26.36 17.50 13.27
C PRO A 738 -24.89 17.04 13.39
N LYS A 739 -24.39 16.25 12.43
CA LYS A 739 -22.93 16.01 12.22
C LYS A 739 -22.37 17.32 11.63
N LYS A 740 -21.49 18.00 12.37
CA LYS A 740 -21.19 19.43 12.14
C LYS A 740 -20.28 19.73 10.96
N ASP A 741 -19.64 18.71 10.40
CA ASP A 741 -18.84 18.74 9.19
C ASP A 741 -19.67 18.58 7.90
N LEU A 742 -20.98 18.28 7.99
CA LEU A 742 -21.86 18.15 6.83
C LEU A 742 -22.77 19.37 6.62
N LEU A 743 -22.92 19.77 5.36
CA LEU A 743 -23.85 20.84 4.95
C LEU A 743 -25.29 20.35 4.84
N ASN A 744 -26.24 21.16 5.28
CA ASN A 744 -27.66 20.96 5.03
C ASN A 744 -28.01 21.42 3.61
N LEU A 745 -27.96 20.50 2.65
CA LEU A 745 -28.26 20.72 1.24
C LEU A 745 -29.69 21.22 0.95
N THR A 746 -30.63 21.06 1.90
CA THR A 746 -32.01 21.55 1.77
C THR A 746 -32.19 23.01 2.21
N HIS A 747 -31.21 23.60 2.91
CA HIS A 747 -31.27 25.00 3.32
C HIS A 747 -31.04 25.92 2.11
N PRO A 748 -31.88 26.96 1.88
CA PRO A 748 -31.87 27.73 0.63
C PRO A 748 -30.53 28.42 0.34
N ASP A 749 -29.81 28.82 1.39
CA ASP A 749 -28.55 29.56 1.26
C ASP A 749 -27.30 28.67 1.13
N THR A 750 -27.42 27.34 1.28
CA THR A 750 -26.27 26.42 1.23
C THR A 750 -25.61 26.43 -0.15
N LEU A 751 -26.38 26.13 -1.20
CA LEU A 751 -25.85 26.09 -2.56
C LEU A 751 -25.34 27.47 -3.03
N PRO A 752 -26.06 28.60 -2.85
CA PRO A 752 -25.53 29.93 -3.15
C PRO A 752 -24.22 30.26 -2.42
N THR A 753 -24.06 29.86 -1.16
CA THR A 753 -22.83 30.13 -0.40
C THR A 753 -21.64 29.32 -0.92
N VAL A 754 -21.84 28.04 -1.26
CA VAL A 754 -20.77 27.23 -1.89
C VAL A 754 -20.46 27.77 -3.30
N GLN A 755 -21.48 28.16 -4.06
CA GLN A 755 -21.29 28.76 -5.39
C GLN A 755 -20.49 30.05 -5.33
N SER A 756 -20.70 30.95 -4.36
CA SER A 756 -19.91 32.18 -4.23
C SER A 756 -18.44 31.93 -3.89
N ILE A 757 -18.13 30.86 -3.14
CA ILE A 757 -16.74 30.45 -2.88
C ILE A 757 -16.09 29.95 -4.19
N TRP A 758 -16.80 29.14 -4.96
CA TRP A 758 -16.31 28.68 -6.27
C TRP A 758 -16.19 29.83 -7.30
N GLU A 759 -17.10 30.80 -7.29
CA GLU A 759 -17.09 31.95 -8.22
C GLU A 759 -15.84 32.83 -8.07
N GLU A 760 -15.35 33.01 -6.83
CA GLU A 760 -14.08 33.67 -6.51
C GLU A 760 -12.86 32.93 -7.08
N PHE A 761 -12.79 31.60 -6.89
CA PHE A 761 -11.57 30.82 -7.16
C PHE A 761 -11.49 30.18 -8.56
N LEU A 762 -12.61 29.94 -9.26
CA LEU A 762 -12.60 29.38 -10.62
C LEU A 762 -11.70 30.13 -11.63
N PRO A 763 -11.57 31.48 -11.60
CA PRO A 763 -10.63 32.23 -12.45
C PRO A 763 -9.15 32.02 -12.10
N TRP A 764 -8.85 31.58 -10.88
CA TRP A 764 -7.48 31.33 -10.40
C TRP A 764 -6.96 29.98 -10.92
N PHE A 765 -7.88 29.01 -11.04
CA PHE A 765 -7.59 27.61 -11.38
C PHE A 765 -7.24 27.44 -12.87
N LYS A 766 -5.94 27.29 -13.18
CA LYS A 766 -5.40 27.16 -14.55
C LYS A 766 -5.42 25.70 -15.04
N THR A 767 -6.51 24.99 -14.76
CA THR A 767 -6.77 23.59 -15.15
C THR A 767 -8.17 23.46 -15.77
N LYS A 768 -8.34 22.48 -16.67
CA LYS A 768 -9.62 22.05 -17.25
C LYS A 768 -10.49 21.21 -16.31
N GLU A 769 -9.89 20.64 -15.26
CA GLU A 769 -10.55 19.76 -14.30
C GLU A 769 -10.29 20.24 -12.87
N VAL A 770 -11.35 20.26 -12.05
CA VAL A 770 -11.32 20.65 -10.64
C VAL A 770 -12.07 19.60 -9.81
N HIS A 771 -11.68 19.40 -8.56
CA HIS A 771 -12.36 18.45 -7.67
C HIS A 771 -13.33 19.21 -6.76
N ILE A 772 -14.58 18.75 -6.66
CA ILE A 772 -15.54 19.29 -5.67
C ILE A 772 -15.60 18.46 -4.39
N GLY A 773 -14.79 17.40 -4.32
CA GLY A 773 -14.73 16.51 -3.17
C GLY A 773 -15.94 15.57 -3.13
N ALA A 774 -16.83 15.81 -2.16
CA ALA A 774 -18.09 15.12 -1.96
C ALA A 774 -17.97 13.68 -1.39
N ASP A 775 -16.99 13.43 -0.53
CA ASP A 775 -16.89 12.19 0.26
C ASP A 775 -17.73 12.21 1.56
N GLU A 776 -17.71 11.09 2.30
CA GLU A 776 -18.28 10.82 3.65
C GLU A 776 -19.64 11.47 4.02
N TYR A 777 -20.50 11.74 3.04
CA TYR A 777 -21.81 12.37 3.23
C TYR A 777 -22.90 11.35 3.65
N ASP A 778 -24.03 11.85 4.13
CA ASP A 778 -25.13 11.02 4.63
C ASP A 778 -25.91 10.34 3.49
N ALA A 779 -25.77 9.01 3.37
CA ALA A 779 -26.44 8.19 2.36
C ALA A 779 -27.98 8.24 2.44
N GLU A 780 -28.58 8.54 3.60
CA GLU A 780 -30.03 8.73 3.68
C GLU A 780 -30.51 9.95 2.87
N LEU A 781 -29.61 10.91 2.62
CA LEU A 781 -29.79 12.15 1.87
C LEU A 781 -29.26 12.09 0.43
N ALA A 782 -28.94 10.88 -0.08
CA ALA A 782 -28.36 10.63 -1.41
C ALA A 782 -29.01 11.41 -2.57
N ASP A 783 -30.34 11.53 -2.59
CA ASP A 783 -31.05 12.28 -3.62
C ASP A 783 -30.70 13.78 -3.67
N ASP A 784 -30.46 14.39 -2.51
CA ASP A 784 -30.18 15.82 -2.38
C ASP A 784 -28.68 16.09 -2.57
N TYR A 785 -27.83 15.13 -2.19
CA TYR A 785 -26.41 15.06 -2.58
C TYR A 785 -26.26 15.01 -4.12
N ILE A 786 -26.95 14.09 -4.81
CA ILE A 786 -26.92 14.01 -6.29
C ILE A 786 -27.43 15.33 -6.90
N THR A 787 -28.48 15.91 -6.31
CA THR A 787 -29.01 17.22 -6.72
C THR A 787 -27.98 18.35 -6.54
N PHE A 788 -27.15 18.28 -5.51
CA PHE A 788 -26.08 19.26 -5.25
C PHE A 788 -24.90 19.06 -6.21
N VAL A 789 -24.34 17.86 -6.33
CA VAL A 789 -23.21 17.55 -7.23
C VAL A 789 -23.54 17.94 -8.68
N ASN A 790 -24.72 17.53 -9.18
CA ASN A 790 -25.14 17.87 -10.54
C ASN A 790 -25.34 19.38 -10.73
N LYS A 791 -25.76 20.14 -9.70
CA LYS A 791 -25.85 21.61 -9.79
C LYS A 791 -24.49 22.28 -9.72
N MET A 792 -23.57 21.79 -8.87
CA MET A 792 -22.21 22.32 -8.76
C MET A 792 -21.41 22.07 -10.04
N SER A 793 -21.47 20.85 -10.59
CA SER A 793 -20.80 20.51 -11.85
C SER A 793 -21.29 21.38 -13.01
N ARG A 794 -22.63 21.51 -13.17
CA ARG A 794 -23.22 22.38 -14.20
C ARG A 794 -22.86 23.86 -13.99
N PHE A 795 -22.80 24.34 -12.74
CA PHE A 795 -22.35 25.70 -12.42
C PHE A 795 -20.90 25.91 -12.85
N ILE A 796 -19.97 25.08 -12.36
CA ILE A 796 -18.54 25.11 -12.69
C ILE A 796 -18.31 25.09 -14.20
N ASN A 797 -18.99 24.18 -14.91
CA ASN A 797 -18.93 24.09 -16.36
C ASN A 797 -19.46 25.37 -17.04
N SER A 798 -20.68 25.83 -16.70
CA SER A 798 -21.29 27.01 -17.32
C SER A 798 -20.55 28.32 -17.02
N THR A 799 -19.82 28.40 -15.91
CA THR A 799 -19.06 29.58 -15.48
C THR A 799 -17.62 29.59 -16.02
N SER A 800 -17.03 28.42 -16.32
CA SER A 800 -15.57 28.35 -16.56
C SER A 800 -15.08 27.31 -17.58
N ASP A 801 -15.98 26.57 -18.25
CA ASP A 801 -15.67 25.49 -19.21
C ASP A 801 -14.77 24.38 -18.63
N LYS A 802 -14.93 24.11 -17.33
CA LYS A 802 -14.24 23.03 -16.61
C LYS A 802 -15.16 21.83 -16.39
N ARG A 803 -14.58 20.64 -16.32
CA ARG A 803 -15.24 19.43 -15.80
C ARG A 803 -14.99 19.29 -14.30
N SER A 804 -15.91 18.63 -13.61
CA SER A 804 -15.79 18.35 -12.17
C SER A 804 -15.38 16.90 -11.92
N ARG A 805 -14.50 16.69 -10.93
CA ARG A 805 -14.22 15.40 -10.31
C ARG A 805 -14.93 15.31 -8.95
N ILE A 806 -15.35 14.11 -8.56
CA ILE A 806 -15.77 13.78 -7.18
C ILE A 806 -15.07 12.50 -6.70
N TRP A 807 -15.01 12.33 -5.38
CA TRP A 807 -14.77 11.02 -4.78
C TRP A 807 -15.95 10.08 -5.07
N GLY A 808 -15.66 8.82 -5.41
CA GLY A 808 -16.70 7.83 -5.74
C GLY A 808 -17.44 7.32 -4.51
N THR A 809 -18.54 8.00 -4.15
CA THR A 809 -19.45 7.75 -3.02
C THR A 809 -20.59 6.77 -3.37
N HIS A 810 -21.23 6.15 -2.37
CA HIS A 810 -22.44 5.31 -2.60
C HIS A 810 -23.73 6.13 -2.43
N GLU A 811 -24.44 6.42 -3.51
CA GLU A 811 -25.70 7.18 -3.46
C GLU A 811 -26.97 6.32 -3.71
N PRO A 812 -27.59 5.70 -2.68
CA PRO A 812 -28.82 4.91 -2.81
C PRO A 812 -30.06 5.81 -3.03
N SER A 813 -30.18 6.38 -4.23
CA SER A 813 -31.13 7.45 -4.52
C SER A 813 -32.59 6.96 -4.60
N LYS A 814 -33.44 7.55 -3.76
CA LYS A 814 -34.86 7.15 -3.59
C LYS A 814 -35.74 7.68 -4.74
N ARG A 815 -35.22 8.60 -5.56
CA ARG A 815 -35.87 9.12 -6.79
C ARG A 815 -35.33 8.50 -8.09
N ASN A 816 -34.43 7.52 -8.03
CA ASN A 816 -33.72 6.96 -9.21
C ASN A 816 -33.00 8.05 -10.03
N GLN A 817 -32.37 8.99 -9.32
CA GLN A 817 -31.44 9.97 -9.86
C GLN A 817 -30.02 9.36 -9.93
N THR A 818 -29.17 9.92 -10.79
CA THR A 818 -27.75 9.57 -10.91
C THR A 818 -26.90 10.82 -11.08
N ILE A 819 -25.60 10.70 -10.81
CA ILE A 819 -24.61 11.75 -11.09
C ILE A 819 -24.50 11.94 -12.61
N ASP A 820 -24.40 13.18 -13.09
CA ASP A 820 -24.25 13.51 -14.51
C ASP A 820 -22.99 12.84 -15.10
N LYS A 821 -23.12 12.21 -16.28
CA LYS A 821 -22.04 11.44 -16.94
C LYS A 821 -20.84 12.27 -17.41
N ASP A 822 -20.89 13.59 -17.24
CA ASP A 822 -19.75 14.48 -17.48
C ASP A 822 -18.86 14.64 -16.22
N VAL A 823 -19.36 14.27 -15.03
CA VAL A 823 -18.55 14.19 -13.81
C VAL A 823 -17.60 12.99 -13.90
N ILE A 824 -16.34 13.22 -13.53
CA ILE A 824 -15.29 12.20 -13.44
C ILE A 824 -15.30 11.64 -12.01
N ILE A 825 -15.21 10.32 -11.87
CA ILE A 825 -15.27 9.66 -10.56
C ILE A 825 -13.87 9.19 -10.15
N GLN A 826 -13.33 9.74 -9.07
CA GLN A 826 -12.10 9.26 -8.44
C GLN A 826 -12.49 8.17 -7.43
N HIS A 827 -12.42 6.92 -7.86
CA HIS A 827 -12.79 5.77 -7.02
C HIS A 827 -11.72 5.56 -5.95
N TRP A 828 -12.15 5.46 -4.69
CA TRP A 828 -11.27 5.31 -3.54
C TRP A 828 -11.58 4.12 -2.63
N GLN A 829 -12.81 3.61 -2.56
CA GLN A 829 -13.12 2.47 -1.70
C GLN A 829 -14.25 1.62 -2.27
N TYR A 830 -14.10 0.29 -2.27
CA TYR A 830 -15.13 -0.66 -2.70
C TYR A 830 -16.43 -0.63 -1.88
N GLY A 831 -16.39 -0.11 -0.65
CA GLY A 831 -17.58 0.15 0.16
C GLY A 831 -18.42 1.35 -0.31
N GLN A 832 -17.89 2.15 -1.24
CA GLN A 832 -18.48 3.40 -1.72
C GLN A 832 -18.86 3.30 -3.20
N SER A 833 -18.01 2.71 -4.04
CA SER A 833 -18.31 2.54 -5.46
C SER A 833 -17.66 1.28 -6.06
N ASP A 834 -18.25 0.73 -7.12
CA ASP A 834 -17.62 -0.31 -7.94
C ASP A 834 -17.06 0.35 -9.23
N PRO A 835 -15.73 0.42 -9.41
CA PRO A 835 -15.12 1.09 -10.56
C PRO A 835 -15.43 0.38 -11.88
N VAL A 836 -15.59 -0.94 -11.86
CA VAL A 836 -15.96 -1.75 -13.03
C VAL A 836 -17.42 -1.50 -13.41
N GLN A 837 -18.29 -1.20 -12.44
CA GLN A 837 -19.66 -0.78 -12.72
C GLN A 837 -19.75 0.68 -13.16
N LEU A 838 -18.98 1.59 -12.58
CA LEU A 838 -18.91 3.00 -13.01
C LEU A 838 -18.50 3.15 -14.49
N VAL A 839 -17.51 2.36 -14.94
CA VAL A 839 -17.10 2.28 -16.36
C VAL A 839 -18.26 1.81 -17.24
N LYS A 840 -18.94 0.71 -16.87
CA LYS A 840 -20.11 0.17 -17.62
C LYS A 840 -21.26 1.18 -17.69
N ASP A 841 -21.48 1.94 -16.62
CA ASP A 841 -22.47 3.01 -16.55
C ASP A 841 -22.02 4.31 -17.24
N GLY A 842 -20.83 4.32 -17.84
CA GLY A 842 -20.35 5.38 -18.73
C GLY A 842 -19.75 6.60 -18.04
N TYR A 843 -19.21 6.45 -16.83
CA TYR A 843 -18.38 7.48 -16.18
C TYR A 843 -16.91 7.34 -16.62
N ASP A 844 -16.17 8.46 -16.61
CA ASP A 844 -14.71 8.42 -16.64
C ASP A 844 -14.21 8.18 -15.21
N VAL A 845 -13.20 7.31 -15.04
CA VAL A 845 -12.73 6.87 -13.71
C VAL A 845 -11.24 7.13 -13.52
N ILE A 846 -10.86 7.52 -12.30
CA ILE A 846 -9.48 7.58 -11.82
C ILE A 846 -9.33 6.58 -10.67
N ASN A 847 -8.24 5.82 -10.67
CA ASN A 847 -7.91 4.86 -9.62
C ASN A 847 -7.18 5.55 -8.44
N SER A 848 -7.81 5.54 -7.27
CA SER A 848 -7.26 5.99 -5.99
C SER A 848 -7.63 5.02 -4.86
N GLU A 849 -7.77 3.73 -5.18
CA GLU A 849 -8.28 2.71 -4.25
C GLU A 849 -7.43 2.62 -2.97
N ASP A 850 -8.10 2.58 -1.82
CA ASP A 850 -7.53 2.90 -0.52
C ASP A 850 -6.63 1.80 0.06
N TRP A 851 -6.66 0.58 -0.50
CA TRP A 851 -5.67 -0.44 -0.20
C TRP A 851 -4.33 -0.08 -0.83
N TRP A 852 -4.22 0.16 -2.14
CA TRP A 852 -2.90 0.44 -2.74
C TRP A 852 -2.46 1.92 -2.63
N ALA A 853 -3.39 2.87 -2.76
CA ALA A 853 -3.07 4.27 -3.06
C ALA A 853 -2.76 5.15 -1.84
N TYR A 854 -3.29 4.79 -0.67
CA TYR A 854 -3.38 5.70 0.48
C TYR A 854 -2.23 5.56 1.48
N THR A 855 -1.81 6.71 2.00
CA THR A 855 -1.00 6.85 3.21
C THR A 855 -1.67 7.84 4.15
N SER A 856 -1.49 7.66 5.46
CA SER A 856 -2.12 8.53 6.46
C SER A 856 -1.14 8.82 7.60
N LEU A 857 -0.75 10.10 7.75
CA LEU A 857 0.42 10.47 8.54
C LEU A 857 0.24 10.23 10.04
N LYS A 858 1.15 9.43 10.60
CA LYS A 858 1.11 8.88 11.97
C LYS A 858 -0.18 8.10 12.29
N ASN A 859 -0.99 7.73 11.31
CA ASN A 859 -2.31 7.13 11.49
C ASN A 859 -2.39 5.73 10.89
N ASP A 860 -2.67 4.77 11.77
CA ASP A 860 -3.18 3.43 11.43
C ASP A 860 -4.24 2.98 12.46
N HIS A 861 -4.69 3.93 13.31
CA HIS A 861 -5.45 3.68 14.53
C HIS A 861 -6.93 3.34 14.29
N MET A 862 -7.33 3.24 13.03
CA MET A 862 -8.64 2.77 12.62
C MET A 862 -8.46 1.45 11.86
N PRO A 863 -9.19 0.38 12.20
CA PRO A 863 -9.57 -0.60 11.21
C PRO A 863 -10.59 0.07 10.28
N ILE A 864 -10.09 0.88 9.35
CA ILE A 864 -10.79 1.05 8.08
C ILE A 864 -10.75 -0.32 7.43
N LEU A 865 -11.93 -0.81 7.05
CA LEU A 865 -12.09 -2.08 6.36
C LEU A 865 -12.50 -1.73 4.92
N PRO A 866 -11.86 -2.34 3.90
CA PRO A 866 -10.95 -3.48 4.03
C PRO A 866 -9.49 -3.13 4.39
N ALA A 867 -9.04 -1.89 4.16
CA ALA A 867 -7.63 -1.51 4.23
C ALA A 867 -7.24 -0.62 5.42
N ARG A 868 -6.19 -1.01 6.16
CA ARG A 868 -5.46 -0.06 7.01
C ARG A 868 -4.53 0.80 6.17
N TYR A 869 -4.58 2.11 6.39
CA TYR A 869 -3.64 3.07 5.79
C TYR A 869 -2.32 3.04 6.58
N PRO A 870 -1.16 2.89 5.91
CA PRO A 870 0.13 2.96 6.55
C PRO A 870 0.64 4.41 6.68
N GLN A 871 1.57 4.63 7.61
CA GLN A 871 2.28 5.92 7.78
C GLN A 871 3.22 6.24 6.60
N PHE A 872 3.70 5.22 5.88
CA PHE A 872 4.59 5.31 4.72
C PHE A 872 4.00 4.49 3.57
N PHE A 873 4.22 4.90 2.33
CA PHE A 873 3.67 4.20 1.17
C PHE A 873 4.07 2.71 1.14
N ASN A 874 3.08 1.80 1.06
CA ASN A 874 3.37 0.36 1.09
C ASN A 874 3.75 -0.16 -0.29
N GLU A 875 5.05 -0.17 -0.54
CA GLU A 875 5.68 -0.62 -1.79
C GLU A 875 5.32 -2.07 -2.16
N SER A 876 4.98 -2.94 -1.18
CA SER A 876 4.61 -4.32 -1.48
C SER A 876 3.39 -4.40 -2.40
N ARG A 877 2.44 -3.47 -2.27
CA ARG A 877 1.20 -3.40 -3.06
C ARG A 877 1.43 -3.02 -4.52
N ILE A 878 2.63 -2.54 -4.86
CA ILE A 878 3.05 -2.22 -6.24
C ILE A 878 3.87 -3.36 -6.87
N PHE A 879 4.70 -4.05 -6.09
CA PHE A 879 5.45 -5.21 -6.56
C PHE A 879 4.61 -6.49 -6.64
N ASN A 880 3.73 -6.68 -5.65
CA ASN A 880 2.83 -7.82 -5.46
C ASN A 880 1.40 -7.28 -5.18
N PHE A 881 0.68 -6.89 -6.24
CA PHE A 881 -0.72 -6.50 -6.13
C PHE A 881 -1.59 -7.67 -5.68
N ALA A 882 -2.69 -7.39 -4.95
CA ALA A 882 -3.54 -8.40 -4.32
C ALA A 882 -2.80 -9.38 -3.36
N ASP A 883 -1.59 -9.02 -2.92
CA ASP A 883 -0.63 -9.89 -2.22
C ASP A 883 -0.22 -11.15 -3.03
N GLU A 884 -0.44 -11.16 -4.35
CA GLU A 884 0.00 -12.21 -5.30
C GLU A 884 1.43 -11.94 -5.78
N ASP A 885 2.31 -12.95 -5.76
CA ASP A 885 3.69 -12.82 -6.22
C ASP A 885 3.80 -12.48 -7.73
N ASP A 886 4.77 -11.63 -8.08
CA ASP A 886 5.07 -11.13 -9.43
C ASP A 886 3.98 -10.29 -10.13
N TRP A 887 2.78 -10.11 -9.56
CA TRP A 887 1.74 -9.21 -10.09
C TRP A 887 2.10 -7.74 -9.81
N GLN A 888 2.78 -7.09 -10.76
CA GLN A 888 3.10 -5.68 -10.63
C GLN A 888 1.94 -4.79 -11.05
N TRP A 889 1.39 -4.05 -10.09
CA TRP A 889 0.25 -3.14 -10.23
C TRP A 889 0.30 -2.26 -11.49
N THR A 890 -0.82 -2.12 -12.19
CA THR A 890 -1.09 -1.01 -13.15
C THR A 890 -2.29 -0.18 -12.68
N PRO A 891 -2.49 1.04 -13.19
CA PRO A 891 -3.72 1.80 -12.94
C PRO A 891 -5.06 1.10 -13.22
N ALA A 892 -5.10 -0.01 -13.97
CA ALA A 892 -6.30 -0.83 -14.18
C ALA A 892 -6.56 -1.88 -13.08
N ASP A 893 -5.56 -2.14 -12.23
CA ASP A 893 -5.70 -2.98 -11.03
C ASP A 893 -6.38 -2.17 -9.91
N PHE A 894 -7.66 -2.47 -9.68
CA PHE A 894 -8.46 -1.86 -8.62
C PHE A 894 -8.71 -2.82 -7.46
N ASN A 895 -9.01 -4.09 -7.71
CA ASN A 895 -9.55 -5.02 -6.70
C ASN A 895 -8.49 -6.00 -6.17
N PRO A 896 -7.98 -5.82 -4.93
CA PRO A 896 -7.04 -6.77 -4.33
C PRO A 896 -7.71 -7.98 -3.65
N PHE A 897 -9.05 -8.06 -3.62
CA PHE A 897 -9.79 -9.14 -2.90
C PHE A 897 -10.54 -10.09 -3.84
N ASN A 898 -11.04 -9.57 -4.96
CA ASN A 898 -11.60 -10.34 -6.06
C ASN A 898 -10.81 -10.01 -7.33
N THR A 899 -9.71 -10.71 -7.51
CA THR A 899 -8.75 -10.51 -8.61
C THR A 899 -9.34 -10.70 -10.01
N SER A 900 -10.56 -11.25 -10.15
CA SER A 900 -11.29 -11.31 -11.42
C SER A 900 -12.19 -10.10 -11.70
N MET A 901 -12.14 -9.03 -10.89
CA MET A 901 -12.92 -7.79 -11.06
C MET A 901 -12.01 -6.56 -11.20
N GLN A 902 -11.15 -6.58 -12.21
CA GLN A 902 -10.38 -5.41 -12.64
C GLN A 902 -11.10 -4.63 -13.74
N VAL A 903 -10.54 -3.47 -14.10
CA VAL A 903 -10.77 -2.80 -15.38
C VAL A 903 -9.73 -3.35 -16.38
N GLU A 904 -9.98 -3.26 -17.69
CA GLU A 904 -8.99 -3.65 -18.71
C GLU A 904 -7.96 -2.52 -18.91
N ASP A 905 -6.69 -2.86 -19.17
CA ASP A 905 -5.58 -1.91 -19.38
C ASP A 905 -5.85 -0.95 -20.58
N ASP A 906 -6.74 -1.33 -21.52
CA ASP A 906 -7.12 -0.54 -22.71
C ASP A 906 -8.48 0.19 -22.60
N GLU A 907 -9.10 0.25 -21.41
CA GLU A 907 -10.38 0.94 -21.24
C GLU A 907 -10.25 2.46 -21.41
N SER A 908 -10.80 2.95 -22.51
CA SER A 908 -10.96 4.36 -22.90
C SER A 908 -11.50 5.34 -21.84
N ARG A 909 -12.14 4.85 -20.78
CA ARG A 909 -12.70 5.61 -19.65
C ARG A 909 -11.81 5.65 -18.42
N LEU A 910 -10.83 4.75 -18.32
CA LEU A 910 -9.84 4.75 -17.25
C LEU A 910 -8.78 5.81 -17.56
N LYS A 911 -8.81 6.93 -16.85
CA LYS A 911 -7.87 8.04 -17.10
C LYS A 911 -6.45 7.71 -16.64
N GLY A 912 -6.33 6.87 -15.61
CA GLY A 912 -5.09 6.57 -14.88
C GLY A 912 -5.33 6.56 -13.37
N ALA A 913 -4.32 6.94 -12.60
CA ALA A 913 -4.31 6.79 -11.14
C ALA A 913 -3.77 8.00 -10.38
N THR A 914 -4.21 8.15 -9.13
CA THR A 914 -3.75 9.17 -8.18
C THR A 914 -3.51 8.54 -6.79
N MET A 915 -2.27 8.58 -6.30
CA MET A 915 -1.94 8.20 -4.91
C MET A 915 -2.26 9.33 -3.91
N ALA A 916 -2.44 9.04 -2.61
CA ALA A 916 -2.81 10.07 -1.62
C ALA A 916 -2.02 10.02 -0.29
N ALA A 917 -1.78 11.20 0.28
CA ALA A 917 -1.25 11.38 1.63
C ALA A 917 -2.20 12.24 2.49
N TRP A 918 -2.85 11.61 3.46
CA TRP A 918 -3.80 12.21 4.38
C TRP A 918 -3.17 12.64 5.70
N ASN A 919 -3.65 13.74 6.30
CA ASN A 919 -3.20 14.29 7.59
C ASN A 919 -4.27 14.09 8.67
N ASP A 920 -4.83 12.87 8.75
CA ASP A 920 -5.83 12.37 9.72
C ASP A 920 -5.64 12.78 11.19
N ASN A 921 -4.40 13.03 11.60
CA ASN A 921 -4.02 13.36 12.97
C ASN A 921 -3.92 14.86 13.25
N GLY A 922 -4.11 15.72 12.25
CA GLY A 922 -4.11 17.18 12.39
C GLY A 922 -2.74 17.83 12.18
N PRO A 923 -2.66 19.17 12.35
CA PRO A 923 -1.55 19.99 11.90
C PRO A 923 -0.25 19.80 12.71
N ASP A 924 -0.37 19.36 13.96
CA ASP A 924 0.73 19.14 14.92
C ASP A 924 1.25 17.69 14.91
N ALA A 925 0.68 16.81 14.10
CA ALA A 925 1.07 15.39 14.04
C ALA A 925 2.27 15.09 13.12
N SER A 926 2.62 16.03 12.23
CA SER A 926 3.68 15.89 11.24
C SER A 926 4.33 17.25 10.96
N THR A 927 5.58 17.25 10.53
CA THR A 927 6.22 18.39 9.84
C THR A 927 5.90 18.35 8.35
N GLN A 928 6.02 19.49 7.65
CA GLN A 928 5.87 19.53 6.18
C GLN A 928 6.73 18.45 5.47
N LEU A 929 7.99 18.29 5.86
CA LEU A 929 8.91 17.33 5.25
C LEU A 929 8.58 15.86 5.56
N GLU A 930 7.89 15.53 6.66
CA GLU A 930 7.43 14.16 6.91
C GLU A 930 6.37 13.69 5.89
N ALA A 931 5.60 14.61 5.29
CA ALA A 931 4.71 14.31 4.16
C ALA A 931 5.47 14.06 2.86
N TYR A 932 6.62 14.71 2.65
CA TYR A 932 7.54 14.29 1.59
C TYR A 932 8.04 12.86 1.86
N TYR A 933 8.51 12.55 3.08
CA TYR A 933 9.06 11.23 3.37
C TYR A 933 8.02 10.09 3.30
N SER A 934 6.73 10.33 3.55
CA SER A 934 5.69 9.31 3.33
C SER A 934 5.40 9.05 1.84
N MET A 935 5.43 10.09 1.01
CA MET A 935 5.16 10.01 -0.44
C MET A 935 6.38 9.68 -1.32
N ARG A 936 7.61 9.98 -0.86
CA ARG A 936 8.86 9.99 -1.65
C ARG A 936 9.00 8.76 -2.57
N ARG A 937 8.75 7.58 -2.02
CA ARG A 937 8.90 6.29 -2.73
C ARG A 937 7.70 5.98 -3.61
N GLY A 938 6.47 6.23 -3.13
CA GLY A 938 5.24 6.09 -3.90
C GLY A 938 5.24 6.92 -5.18
N ILE A 939 5.66 8.19 -5.13
CA ILE A 939 5.75 9.06 -6.31
C ILE A 939 6.65 8.47 -7.40
N ALA A 940 7.76 7.82 -7.03
CA ALA A 940 8.67 7.18 -7.98
C ALA A 940 8.09 5.85 -8.55
N LEU A 941 7.50 5.03 -7.69
CA LEU A 941 6.90 3.73 -8.04
C LEU A 941 5.63 3.88 -8.90
N VAL A 942 4.71 4.73 -8.47
CA VAL A 942 3.46 5.04 -9.18
C VAL A 942 3.75 5.77 -10.48
N GLY A 943 4.73 6.69 -10.48
CA GLY A 943 5.24 7.31 -11.70
C GLY A 943 5.77 6.28 -12.69
N ALA A 944 6.55 5.30 -12.23
CA ALA A 944 7.03 4.21 -13.07
C ALA A 944 5.88 3.34 -13.63
N ARG A 945 4.99 2.82 -12.78
CA ARG A 945 3.93 1.88 -13.19
C ARG A 945 2.80 2.54 -13.99
N ALA A 946 2.41 3.78 -13.69
CA ALA A 946 1.41 4.51 -14.49
C ALA A 946 1.99 5.03 -15.82
N TRP A 947 3.30 5.29 -15.89
CA TRP A 947 3.98 5.54 -17.15
C TRP A 947 4.16 4.26 -17.98
N SER A 948 4.52 3.14 -17.36
CA SER A 948 4.83 1.91 -18.10
C SER A 948 3.61 1.04 -18.44
N GLY A 949 2.59 1.00 -17.57
CA GLY A 949 1.48 0.03 -17.65
C GLY A 949 1.96 -1.41 -17.74
N GLY A 950 1.11 -2.30 -18.27
CA GLY A 950 1.47 -3.69 -18.60
C GLY A 950 2.52 -3.84 -19.72
N ARG A 951 2.86 -2.77 -20.46
CA ARG A 951 3.93 -2.79 -21.49
C ARG A 951 5.34 -2.51 -20.94
N GLY A 952 5.46 -2.30 -19.63
CA GLY A 952 6.73 -2.02 -18.96
C GLY A 952 7.61 -3.24 -18.67
N PRO A 953 8.88 -3.02 -18.28
CA PRO A 953 9.64 -4.03 -17.54
C PRO A 953 8.99 -4.31 -16.18
N GLN A 954 9.34 -5.44 -15.59
CA GLN A 954 9.16 -5.64 -14.15
C GLN A 954 10.20 -4.79 -13.39
N LEU A 955 9.75 -4.04 -12.38
CA LEU A 955 10.59 -3.37 -11.39
C LEU A 955 11.14 -4.40 -10.40
N LEU A 956 12.44 -4.38 -10.13
CA LEU A 956 13.06 -5.26 -9.13
C LEU A 956 13.31 -4.48 -7.84
N ASN A 957 12.90 -5.03 -6.69
CA ASN A 957 13.00 -4.35 -5.39
C ASN A 957 14.44 -3.91 -5.07
N GLU A 958 15.43 -4.79 -5.31
CA GLU A 958 16.86 -4.53 -5.03
C GLU A 958 17.44 -3.33 -5.79
N THR A 959 17.12 -3.18 -7.09
CA THR A 959 17.60 -2.06 -7.91
C THR A 959 16.74 -0.82 -7.70
N THR A 960 15.43 -0.99 -7.48
CA THR A 960 14.48 0.11 -7.24
C THR A 960 14.80 0.85 -5.96
N ASP A 961 15.12 0.15 -4.87
CA ASP A 961 15.57 0.77 -3.60
C ASP A 961 16.85 1.60 -3.81
N THR A 962 17.83 1.02 -4.50
CA THR A 962 19.11 1.66 -4.84
C THR A 962 18.89 2.92 -5.69
N SER A 963 18.03 2.85 -6.70
CA SER A 963 17.74 3.97 -7.61
C SER A 963 16.91 5.07 -6.96
N ILE A 964 15.88 4.78 -6.16
CA ILE A 964 15.14 5.81 -5.40
C ILE A 964 16.06 6.45 -4.34
N GLY A 965 16.93 5.67 -3.70
CA GLY A 965 17.97 6.18 -2.81
C GLY A 965 18.94 7.15 -3.50
N PHE A 966 19.30 6.86 -4.76
CA PHE A 966 20.23 7.65 -5.57
C PHE A 966 19.59 8.91 -6.19
N TYR A 967 18.44 8.78 -6.85
CA TYR A 967 17.86 9.85 -7.66
C TYR A 967 17.15 10.93 -6.85
N SER A 968 16.43 10.59 -5.76
CA SER A 968 15.61 11.59 -5.04
C SER A 968 16.37 12.83 -4.55
N PRO A 969 17.56 12.74 -3.92
CA PRO A 969 18.33 13.92 -3.50
C PRO A 969 19.09 14.60 -4.66
N ARG A 970 18.86 14.16 -5.91
CA ARG A 970 19.52 14.63 -7.14
C ARG A 970 18.53 15.09 -8.22
N ALA A 971 17.22 15.01 -7.96
CA ALA A 971 16.22 15.65 -8.79
C ALA A 971 16.38 17.19 -8.72
N PRO A 972 16.35 17.91 -9.85
CA PRO A 972 16.70 19.34 -9.89
C PRO A 972 15.55 20.21 -9.38
N ALA A 973 15.87 21.47 -9.05
CA ALA A 973 14.93 22.49 -8.61
C ALA A 973 14.09 22.09 -7.38
N GLN A 974 14.69 21.29 -6.48
CA GLN A 974 14.19 20.94 -5.16
C GLN A 974 15.35 20.48 -4.26
N ASN A 975 15.15 20.54 -2.94
CA ASN A 975 16.03 19.94 -1.95
C ASN A 975 15.21 19.38 -0.77
N LEU A 976 14.18 18.57 -1.04
CA LEU A 976 13.27 18.01 -0.03
C LEU A 976 13.98 17.06 0.94
N ASP A 977 15.00 16.34 0.46
CA ASP A 977 15.92 15.57 1.30
C ASP A 977 16.84 16.45 2.18
N ARG A 978 16.79 17.78 2.03
CA ARG A 978 17.63 18.80 2.69
C ARG A 978 19.10 18.34 2.75
N SER A 979 19.63 17.98 1.59
CA SER A 979 20.99 17.49 1.39
C SER A 979 22.01 18.63 1.50
N LEU A 980 23.17 18.32 2.08
CA LEU A 980 24.35 19.20 2.12
C LEU A 980 25.47 18.60 1.26
N SER A 981 26.23 19.47 0.57
CA SER A 981 27.44 19.08 -0.13
C SER A 981 28.52 18.66 0.87
N SER A 982 28.99 17.40 0.81
CA SER A 982 30.05 16.93 1.72
C SER A 982 31.38 17.64 1.43
N SER A 983 31.98 18.21 2.47
CA SER A 983 33.27 18.90 2.42
C SER A 983 34.47 17.96 2.60
N ASP A 984 34.30 16.88 3.36
CA ASP A 984 35.35 15.94 3.74
C ASP A 984 34.97 14.47 3.53
N ASN A 985 35.97 13.61 3.31
CA ASN A 985 35.82 12.16 3.12
C ASN A 985 35.59 11.37 4.44
N ASN A 986 35.50 12.05 5.59
CA ASN A 986 35.40 11.42 6.91
C ASN A 986 33.96 11.31 7.46
N GLY A 987 32.93 11.71 6.70
CA GLY A 987 31.51 11.57 7.08
C GLY A 987 30.94 12.69 7.98
N THR A 988 31.80 13.54 8.54
CA THR A 988 31.41 14.83 9.11
C THR A 988 31.08 15.81 7.97
N LEU A 989 29.88 16.40 8.01
CA LEU A 989 29.39 17.38 7.03
C LEU A 989 29.70 18.81 7.48
N LEU A 990 29.63 19.09 8.78
CA LEU A 990 29.89 20.40 9.37
C LEU A 990 30.51 20.26 10.75
N SER A 991 31.53 21.06 11.03
CA SER A 991 32.11 21.24 12.36
C SER A 991 32.35 22.72 12.60
N TRP A 992 31.86 23.24 13.73
CA TRP A 992 31.95 24.64 14.12
C TRP A 992 32.30 24.77 15.61
N SER A 993 33.04 25.84 15.94
CA SER A 993 33.34 26.20 17.32
C SER A 993 33.28 27.71 17.49
N ARG A 994 32.77 28.16 18.64
CA ARG A 994 32.56 29.57 18.96
C ARG A 994 33.89 30.25 19.31
N SER A 995 34.27 31.24 18.52
CA SER A 995 35.46 32.07 18.78
C SER A 995 35.17 33.12 19.86
N SER A 996 36.24 33.61 20.51
CA SER A 996 36.18 34.75 21.44
C SER A 996 35.85 36.09 20.78
N SER A 997 35.84 36.13 19.44
CA SER A 997 35.38 37.26 18.62
C SER A 997 33.87 37.30 18.41
N ASP A 998 33.15 36.22 18.71
CA ASP A 998 31.81 36.01 18.19
C ASP A 998 30.72 36.72 19.00
N GLY A 999 29.73 37.27 18.29
CA GLY A 999 28.55 37.87 18.90
C GLY A 999 27.59 36.84 19.52
N GLU A 1000 26.55 37.34 20.20
CA GLU A 1000 25.48 36.49 20.78
C GLU A 1000 24.83 35.59 19.71
N LYS A 1001 24.62 36.14 18.50
CA LYS A 1001 24.22 35.43 17.27
C LYS A 1001 25.46 35.26 16.36
N VAL A 1002 25.57 34.09 15.74
CA VAL A 1002 26.51 33.74 14.66
C VAL A 1002 25.70 33.14 13.53
N GLU A 1003 25.98 33.56 12.30
CA GLU A 1003 25.36 33.02 11.08
C GLU A 1003 26.29 31.93 10.53
N LEU A 1004 25.75 30.73 10.31
CA LEU A 1004 26.43 29.59 9.70
C LEU A 1004 26.13 29.48 8.20
N GLY A 1005 24.93 29.89 7.77
CA GLY A 1005 24.53 29.92 6.36
C GLY A 1005 24.33 28.55 5.69
N HIS A 1006 24.17 27.47 6.47
CA HIS A 1006 23.97 26.11 5.94
C HIS A 1006 22.50 25.66 5.88
N GLY A 1007 21.53 26.55 6.16
CA GLY A 1007 20.10 26.26 6.04
C GLY A 1007 19.62 25.17 7.01
N SER A 1008 19.36 23.97 6.48
CA SER A 1008 18.91 22.78 7.21
C SER A 1008 19.58 21.52 6.67
N LYS A 1009 19.70 20.45 7.47
CA LYS A 1009 20.09 19.11 6.99
C LYS A 1009 19.02 18.06 7.29
N GLY A 1010 18.61 17.31 6.27
CA GLY A 1010 17.49 16.35 6.32
C GLY A 1010 17.79 15.07 7.10
N MET A 1011 16.90 14.08 7.00
CA MET A 1011 16.95 12.88 7.86
C MET A 1011 18.23 12.03 7.68
N ASN A 1012 18.46 11.12 8.63
CA ASN A 1012 19.69 10.32 8.77
C ASN A 1012 20.89 11.19 9.16
N TYR A 1013 20.89 11.77 10.37
CA TYR A 1013 22.02 12.52 10.91
C TYR A 1013 22.30 12.25 12.39
N THR A 1014 23.49 12.67 12.81
CA THR A 1014 23.90 12.79 14.21
C THR A 1014 24.44 14.20 14.41
N LEU A 1015 23.80 14.99 15.29
CA LEU A 1015 24.16 16.37 15.62
C LEU A 1015 24.59 16.44 17.08
N THR A 1016 25.87 16.69 17.33
CA THR A 1016 26.45 16.85 18.67
C THR A 1016 26.70 18.33 18.97
N LEU A 1017 26.24 18.81 20.11
CA LEU A 1017 26.34 20.19 20.58
C LEU A 1017 26.92 20.24 22.00
N SER A 1018 28.04 20.95 22.19
CA SER A 1018 28.61 21.19 23.52
C SER A 1018 28.09 22.52 24.08
N ILE A 1019 27.25 22.45 25.11
CA ILE A 1019 26.40 23.56 25.57
C ILE A 1019 26.74 24.05 26.98
N ASN A 1020 26.87 25.37 27.13
CA ASN A 1020 27.19 26.05 28.40
C ASN A 1020 26.04 26.94 28.93
N GLY A 1021 24.88 26.94 28.28
CA GLY A 1021 23.75 27.78 28.66
C GLY A 1021 22.59 27.75 27.65
N PRO A 1022 21.56 28.59 27.87
CA PRO A 1022 20.40 28.69 26.97
C PRO A 1022 20.83 29.07 25.55
N PHE A 1023 20.18 28.46 24.55
CA PHE A 1023 20.51 28.67 23.15
C PHE A 1023 19.29 28.61 22.22
N THR A 1024 19.46 29.11 21.00
CA THR A 1024 18.59 28.85 19.86
C THR A 1024 19.47 28.51 18.66
N LEU A 1025 19.11 27.46 17.93
CA LEU A 1025 19.73 27.02 16.69
C LEU A 1025 18.61 26.98 15.64
N SER A 1026 18.65 27.81 14.61
CA SER A 1026 17.52 27.99 13.67
C SER A 1026 17.92 27.77 12.22
N GLY A 1027 16.98 27.21 11.45
CA GLY A 1027 17.02 27.05 9.99
C GLY A 1027 15.71 27.54 9.37
N PRO A 1028 15.52 27.39 8.04
CA PRO A 1028 14.27 27.75 7.36
C PRO A 1028 13.09 26.85 7.73
N ASP A 1029 13.30 25.56 8.00
CA ASP A 1029 12.21 24.61 8.25
C ASP A 1029 11.80 24.50 9.73
N ASN A 1030 12.73 24.76 10.67
CA ASN A 1030 12.49 24.63 12.12
C ASN A 1030 13.54 25.41 12.95
N SER A 1031 13.36 25.39 14.28
CA SER A 1031 14.42 25.72 15.23
C SER A 1031 14.49 24.76 16.40
N LEU A 1032 15.67 24.62 16.99
CA LEU A 1032 15.96 23.89 18.23
C LEU A 1032 16.39 24.89 19.30
N SER A 1033 15.74 24.89 20.47
CA SER A 1033 16.06 25.81 21.56
C SER A 1033 16.19 25.12 22.91
N LEU A 1034 17.03 25.71 23.78
CA LEU A 1034 17.16 25.33 25.19
C LEU A 1034 16.83 26.53 26.06
N SER A 1035 15.76 26.40 26.85
CA SER A 1035 15.30 27.44 27.77
C SER A 1035 16.18 27.55 29.02
N ARG A 1036 16.05 28.68 29.76
CA ARG A 1036 16.69 28.89 31.07
C ARG A 1036 16.32 27.86 32.15
N ASN A 1037 15.21 27.13 31.94
CA ASN A 1037 14.74 26.11 32.87
C ASN A 1037 15.23 24.70 32.50
N GLY A 1038 15.97 24.55 31.40
CA GLY A 1038 16.47 23.27 30.91
C GLY A 1038 15.55 22.56 29.91
N ASN A 1039 14.35 23.08 29.61
CA ASN A 1039 13.49 22.49 28.58
C ASN A 1039 14.18 22.62 27.21
N LEU A 1040 14.42 21.50 26.53
CA LEU A 1040 14.85 21.43 25.13
C LEU A 1040 13.61 21.25 24.24
N VAL A 1041 13.45 22.09 23.22
CA VAL A 1041 12.23 22.20 22.40
C VAL A 1041 12.59 22.40 20.93
N PHE A 1042 11.95 21.63 20.03
CA PHE A 1042 11.86 21.97 18.61
C PHE A 1042 10.63 22.84 18.35
N GLU A 1043 10.75 23.85 17.49
CA GLU A 1043 9.62 24.63 16.98
C GLU A 1043 9.57 24.45 15.45
N ALA A 1044 8.43 23.99 14.93
CA ALA A 1044 8.20 23.75 13.50
C ALA A 1044 6.73 23.95 13.14
N ASP A 1045 6.45 24.54 11.98
CA ASP A 1045 5.08 24.83 11.50
C ASP A 1045 4.17 25.59 12.50
N GLY A 1046 4.77 26.36 13.43
CA GLY A 1046 4.07 27.07 14.50
C GLY A 1046 3.78 26.27 15.78
N TRP A 1047 4.32 25.04 15.90
CA TRP A 1047 4.07 24.13 17.02
C TRP A 1047 5.34 23.84 17.84
N GLU A 1048 5.20 23.80 19.17
CA GLU A 1048 6.28 23.42 20.10
C GLU A 1048 6.29 21.92 20.40
N TYR A 1049 7.45 21.29 20.19
CA TYR A 1049 7.71 19.88 20.46
C TYR A 1049 8.80 19.77 21.54
N PRO A 1050 8.44 19.58 22.82
CA PRO A 1050 9.41 19.40 23.90
C PRO A 1050 10.02 17.99 23.89
N LEU A 1051 11.29 17.87 24.28
CA LEU A 1051 11.94 16.59 24.56
C LEU A 1051 11.20 15.86 25.68
N ARG A 1052 10.79 14.60 25.46
CA ARG A 1052 10.03 13.78 26.42
C ARG A 1052 10.78 12.53 26.83
N GLN A 1053 10.60 12.09 28.08
CA GLN A 1053 11.25 10.90 28.59
C GLN A 1053 10.63 9.63 27.99
N VAL A 1054 11.46 8.91 27.26
CA VAL A 1054 11.20 7.60 26.66
C VAL A 1054 12.22 6.58 27.21
N SER A 1055 11.85 5.30 27.32
CA SER A 1055 12.78 4.23 27.69
C SER A 1055 13.70 3.87 26.51
N GLU A 1056 14.85 3.25 26.79
CA GLU A 1056 15.80 2.86 25.72
C GLU A 1056 15.16 1.88 24.73
N GLU A 1057 14.50 0.83 25.25
CA GLU A 1057 13.55 -0.05 24.56
C GLU A 1057 12.64 0.72 23.58
N HIS A 1058 11.78 1.62 24.07
CA HIS A 1058 10.80 2.34 23.23
C HIS A 1058 11.40 3.42 22.31
N ALA A 1059 12.66 3.80 22.49
CA ALA A 1059 13.35 4.77 21.66
C ALA A 1059 14.17 4.13 20.54
N LEU A 1060 14.72 2.93 20.77
CA LEU A 1060 15.68 2.25 19.89
C LEU A 1060 15.15 0.96 19.26
N GLU A 1061 14.11 0.33 19.83
CA GLU A 1061 13.43 -0.83 19.23
C GLU A 1061 12.17 -0.37 18.47
N LEU A 1062 12.03 -0.82 17.22
CA LEU A 1062 10.91 -0.47 16.36
C LEU A 1062 9.86 -1.60 16.35
N ASP A 1063 8.61 -1.28 16.72
CA ASP A 1063 7.44 -2.10 16.39
C ASP A 1063 7.33 -2.22 14.86
N SER A 1064 7.34 -3.44 14.33
CA SER A 1064 7.33 -3.70 12.88
C SER A 1064 6.00 -3.33 12.21
N GLY A 1065 4.89 -3.31 12.96
CA GLY A 1065 3.61 -2.78 12.47
C GLY A 1065 3.51 -1.26 12.60
N HIS A 1066 4.23 -0.67 13.58
CA HIS A 1066 4.03 0.72 14.00
C HIS A 1066 5.36 1.42 14.37
N PRO A 1067 6.31 1.59 13.42
CA PRO A 1067 7.65 2.07 13.71
C PRO A 1067 7.66 3.45 14.39
N GLY A 1068 8.36 3.54 15.52
CA GLY A 1068 8.46 4.75 16.33
C GLY A 1068 7.26 5.06 17.23
N ARG A 1069 6.25 4.19 17.29
CA ARG A 1069 5.06 4.37 18.14
C ARG A 1069 5.16 3.69 19.50
N ILE A 1070 4.54 4.31 20.51
CA ILE A 1070 4.44 3.81 21.88
C ILE A 1070 2.97 3.87 22.32
N TRP A 1071 2.38 2.72 22.64
CA TRP A 1071 0.98 2.61 23.05
C TRP A 1071 0.79 2.99 24.53
N VAL A 1072 -0.17 3.87 24.85
CA VAL A 1072 -0.32 4.42 26.23
C VAL A 1072 -0.64 3.36 27.29
N ASN A 1073 -1.14 2.19 26.89
CA ASN A 1073 -1.51 1.08 27.76
C ASN A 1073 -0.38 0.05 27.98
N ALA A 1074 0.74 0.18 27.27
CA ALA A 1074 1.86 -0.77 27.30
C ALA A 1074 3.20 -0.14 27.76
N SER A 1075 3.23 1.19 27.92
CA SER A 1075 4.47 1.96 27.99
C SER A 1075 5.23 1.86 29.31
N SER A 1076 6.54 1.58 29.20
CA SER A 1076 7.55 1.79 30.26
C SER A 1076 8.07 3.25 30.30
N SER A 1077 7.64 4.08 29.34
CA SER A 1077 8.00 5.50 29.21
C SER A 1077 7.01 6.42 29.93
N THR A 1078 7.49 7.53 30.49
CA THR A 1078 6.60 8.49 31.19
C THR A 1078 6.07 9.61 30.29
N HIS A 1079 6.67 9.85 29.13
CA HIS A 1079 6.28 10.86 28.13
C HIS A 1079 6.22 12.31 28.65
N LYS A 1080 6.81 12.55 29.83
CA LYS A 1080 6.89 13.88 30.46
C LYS A 1080 8.06 14.68 29.88
N PRO A 1081 7.93 16.01 29.73
CA PRO A 1081 9.04 16.87 29.32
C PRO A 1081 10.29 16.66 30.20
N VAL A 1082 11.47 16.69 29.57
CA VAL A 1082 12.77 16.52 30.22
C VAL A 1082 13.49 17.86 30.35
N ASN A 1083 13.99 18.13 31.56
CA ASN A 1083 14.83 19.29 31.85
C ASN A 1083 16.30 18.86 31.84
N LEU A 1084 17.10 19.51 31.00
CA LEU A 1084 18.55 19.31 30.91
C LEU A 1084 19.30 20.27 31.83
N SER A 1085 20.43 19.81 32.37
CA SER A 1085 21.38 20.65 33.10
C SER A 1085 22.45 21.19 32.15
N VAL A 1086 23.15 22.25 32.56
CA VAL A 1086 24.30 22.81 31.83
C VAL A 1086 25.48 23.05 32.80
N PRO A 1087 26.74 22.91 32.35
CA PRO A 1087 27.16 22.49 31.01
C PRO A 1087 26.89 21.00 30.75
N ALA A 1088 26.74 20.62 29.47
CA ALA A 1088 26.53 19.25 29.02
C ALA A 1088 26.95 19.08 27.55
N GLU A 1089 27.15 17.84 27.11
CA GLU A 1089 27.20 17.49 25.69
C GLU A 1089 25.90 16.79 25.28
N ILE A 1090 25.19 17.35 24.30
CA ILE A 1090 23.92 16.79 23.80
C ILE A 1090 24.10 16.26 22.38
N THR A 1091 23.65 15.03 22.12
CA THR A 1091 23.72 14.39 20.81
C THR A 1091 22.33 13.98 20.36
N LEU A 1092 21.88 14.58 19.26
CA LEU A 1092 20.61 14.28 18.60
C LEU A 1092 20.88 13.31 17.45
N VAL A 1093 20.25 12.14 17.47
CA VAL A 1093 20.32 11.14 16.40
C VAL A 1093 18.94 11.02 15.76
N THR A 1094 18.86 11.20 14.43
CA THR A 1094 17.57 11.36 13.75
C THR A 1094 17.49 10.59 12.44
N ASP A 1095 16.46 9.76 12.31
CA ASP A 1095 16.00 9.20 11.03
C ASP A 1095 14.46 9.28 10.93
N VAL A 1096 13.91 8.72 9.83
CA VAL A 1096 12.47 8.73 9.51
C VAL A 1096 11.65 7.78 10.40
N LEU A 1097 12.25 6.76 11.00
CA LEU A 1097 11.56 5.65 11.69
C LEU A 1097 11.58 5.81 13.22
N HIS A 1098 12.77 6.05 13.79
CA HIS A 1098 12.97 6.36 15.21
C HIS A 1098 12.61 7.80 15.53
N GLY A 1099 12.65 8.70 14.53
CA GLY A 1099 12.56 10.14 14.75
C GLY A 1099 13.77 10.68 15.50
N THR A 1100 13.58 11.80 16.20
CA THR A 1100 14.68 12.54 16.84
C THR A 1100 14.91 12.04 18.28
N VAL A 1101 15.92 11.19 18.48
CA VAL A 1101 16.33 10.65 19.79
C VAL A 1101 17.47 11.50 20.38
N VAL A 1102 17.42 11.78 21.69
CA VAL A 1102 18.41 12.64 22.36
C VAL A 1102 19.17 11.90 23.45
N PHE A 1103 20.49 11.89 23.29
CA PHE A 1103 21.47 11.47 24.29
C PHE A 1103 22.11 12.70 24.92
N VAL A 1104 22.49 12.61 26.20
CA VAL A 1104 23.25 13.65 26.91
C VAL A 1104 24.33 12.97 27.74
N ASP A 1105 25.57 13.42 27.58
CA ASP A 1105 26.78 12.83 28.17
C ASP A 1105 26.84 11.28 27.94
N SER A 1106 26.44 10.88 26.72
CA SER A 1106 26.25 9.49 26.25
C SER A 1106 25.09 8.67 26.86
N GLU A 1107 24.31 9.18 27.82
CA GLU A 1107 23.08 8.53 28.30
C GLU A 1107 21.86 8.91 27.46
N LEU A 1108 20.98 7.95 27.13
CA LEU A 1108 19.70 8.25 26.48
C LEU A 1108 18.80 9.03 27.46
N ARG A 1109 18.30 10.20 27.04
CA ARG A 1109 17.44 11.07 27.86
C ARG A 1109 15.98 11.06 27.42
N GLY A 1110 15.73 10.75 26.17
CA GLY A 1110 14.38 10.71 25.62
C GLY A 1110 14.33 10.94 24.12
N ARG A 1111 13.14 11.31 23.65
CA ARG A 1111 12.82 11.49 22.23
C ARG A 1111 11.84 12.65 22.06
N PHE A 1112 11.79 13.25 20.89
CA PHE A 1112 10.71 14.16 20.51
C PHE A 1112 9.53 13.37 19.94
N GLU A 1113 8.32 13.63 20.43
CA GLU A 1113 7.13 12.84 20.11
C GLU A 1113 5.83 13.64 20.31
N VAL A 1114 4.82 13.30 19.51
CA VAL A 1114 3.45 13.87 19.53
C VAL A 1114 2.47 12.84 20.07
N PHE A 1115 1.41 13.30 20.73
CA PHE A 1115 0.31 12.44 21.19
C PHE A 1115 -0.73 12.26 20.08
N VAL A 1116 -1.04 11.01 19.76
CA VAL A 1116 -1.90 10.62 18.63
C VAL A 1116 -3.27 10.16 19.13
N TYR A 1117 -4.33 10.76 18.59
CA TYR A 1117 -5.72 10.51 18.95
C TYR A 1117 -6.38 9.56 17.93
N GLY A 1118 -6.43 8.28 18.28
CA GLY A 1118 -6.83 7.19 17.39
C GLY A 1118 -8.18 6.55 17.71
N GLY A 1119 -8.66 5.69 16.81
CA GLY A 1119 -9.80 4.79 17.08
C GLY A 1119 -11.11 5.51 17.39
N ARG A 1120 -11.38 6.70 16.83
CA ARG A 1120 -12.47 7.60 17.25
C ARG A 1120 -12.40 7.93 18.76
N ASN A 1121 -11.22 8.34 19.22
CA ASN A 1121 -10.86 8.56 20.64
C ASN A 1121 -11.01 7.30 21.54
N THR A 1122 -10.76 6.10 21.01
CA THR A 1122 -10.65 4.86 21.80
C THR A 1122 -9.25 4.25 21.84
N GLN A 1123 -8.36 4.67 20.94
CA GLN A 1123 -6.95 4.29 20.92
C GLN A 1123 -6.07 5.51 21.07
N PHE A 1124 -4.97 5.39 21.84
CA PHE A 1124 -4.03 6.49 22.03
C PHE A 1124 -2.60 5.98 21.99
N SER A 1125 -1.71 6.78 21.42
CA SER A 1125 -0.29 6.50 21.39
C SER A 1125 0.55 7.78 21.42
N TRP A 1126 1.85 7.61 21.61
CA TRP A 1126 2.86 8.61 21.26
C TRP A 1126 3.59 8.14 20.01
N SER A 1127 3.65 8.97 18.98
CA SER A 1127 4.47 8.72 17.79
C SER A 1127 5.67 9.67 17.80
N GLN A 1128 6.84 9.17 17.41
CA GLN A 1128 8.03 9.99 17.23
C GLN A 1128 7.79 11.16 16.26
N MET A 1129 8.60 12.21 16.43
CA MET A 1129 8.74 13.32 15.48
C MET A 1129 10.17 13.35 14.91
N ALA A 1130 10.29 13.37 13.59
CA ALA A 1130 11.54 13.51 12.88
C ALA A 1130 11.76 14.97 12.49
N PHE A 1131 12.85 15.59 12.96
CA PHE A 1131 13.19 16.98 12.67
C PHE A 1131 14.47 17.08 11.85
N VAL A 1132 14.50 17.92 10.82
CA VAL A 1132 15.75 18.32 10.17
C VAL A 1132 16.65 19.05 11.16
N ALA A 1133 17.97 18.97 10.98
CA ALA A 1133 18.91 19.77 11.77
C ALA A 1133 18.83 21.24 11.31
N PRO A 1134 18.50 22.21 12.18
CA PRO A 1134 18.59 23.63 11.85
C PRO A 1134 20.06 24.07 11.85
N LEU A 1135 20.52 24.75 10.79
CA LEU A 1135 21.94 25.04 10.55
C LEU A 1135 22.19 26.43 9.93
N ASN A 1136 21.21 27.34 9.97
CA ASN A 1136 21.42 28.70 9.45
C ASN A 1136 22.08 29.62 10.48
N ASP A 1137 21.63 29.57 11.74
CA ASP A 1137 22.04 30.50 12.79
C ASP A 1137 22.20 29.85 14.16
N VAL A 1138 23.26 30.25 14.88
CA VAL A 1138 23.53 29.86 16.28
C VAL A 1138 23.39 31.09 17.18
N LYS A 1139 22.53 31.02 18.19
CA LYS A 1139 22.39 32.05 19.22
C LYS A 1139 22.64 31.48 20.61
N GLY A 1140 23.42 32.19 21.43
CA GLY A 1140 23.63 31.85 22.84
C GLY A 1140 24.58 30.68 23.09
N GLY A 1141 24.24 29.84 24.07
CA GLY A 1141 25.15 28.98 24.83
C GLY A 1141 25.80 27.78 24.13
N ILE A 1142 25.59 27.55 22.83
CA ILE A 1142 26.35 26.54 22.08
C ILE A 1142 27.80 27.03 21.91
N THR A 1143 28.76 26.16 22.24
CA THR A 1143 30.20 26.43 22.07
C THR A 1143 30.84 25.62 20.94
N HIS A 1144 30.33 24.43 20.67
CA HIS A 1144 30.76 23.56 19.58
C HIS A 1144 29.55 22.89 18.95
N LEU A 1145 29.60 22.67 17.64
CA LEU A 1145 28.60 21.96 16.84
C LEU A 1145 29.34 21.00 15.91
N ASN A 1146 28.91 19.75 15.87
CA ASN A 1146 29.40 18.74 14.93
C ASN A 1146 28.21 17.97 14.32
N LEU A 1147 28.19 17.83 13.00
CA LEU A 1147 27.12 17.17 12.25
C LEU A 1147 27.72 16.07 11.36
N ASN A 1148 27.33 14.83 11.60
CA ASN A 1148 27.64 13.69 10.73
C ASN A 1148 26.45 13.34 9.82
N GLY A 1149 26.76 12.92 8.59
CA GLY A 1149 25.76 12.55 7.57
C GLY A 1149 25.08 11.18 7.78
N THR A 1150 25.13 10.63 8.99
CA THR A 1150 24.59 9.31 9.34
C THR A 1150 23.90 9.36 10.70
N ALA A 1151 22.83 8.58 10.86
CA ALA A 1151 22.23 8.28 12.16
C ALA A 1151 22.82 6.98 12.71
N THR A 1152 23.36 6.99 13.93
CA THR A 1152 23.95 5.81 14.57
C THR A 1152 23.44 5.65 16.00
N PHE A 1153 22.38 4.85 16.14
CA PHE A 1153 21.75 4.53 17.43
C PHE A 1153 22.54 3.42 18.14
N SER A 1154 23.66 3.76 18.79
CA SER A 1154 24.54 2.78 19.45
C SER A 1154 24.66 3.02 20.96
N GLY A 1155 23.64 2.57 21.70
CA GLY A 1155 23.79 2.12 23.09
C GLY A 1155 24.53 0.77 23.17
N SER A 1156 24.76 0.26 24.38
CA SER A 1156 25.58 -0.94 24.58
C SER A 1156 24.81 -2.26 24.45
N SER A 1157 25.17 -3.04 23.41
CA SER A 1157 25.19 -4.52 23.32
C SER A 1157 24.13 -5.29 22.49
N THR A 1158 24.65 -6.19 21.65
CA THR A 1158 24.08 -7.48 21.19
C THR A 1158 22.73 -7.52 20.45
N GLY A 1159 22.69 -6.95 19.25
CA GLY A 1159 22.60 -7.73 18.00
C GLY A 1159 21.47 -8.77 17.81
N GLY A 1160 20.37 -8.32 17.18
CA GLY A 1160 19.45 -9.13 16.39
C GLY A 1160 18.88 -8.27 15.25
N ARG A 1161 18.87 -8.76 14.00
CA ARG A 1161 18.48 -7.95 12.82
C ARG A 1161 17.20 -8.53 12.20
N PRO A 1162 16.05 -7.84 12.30
CA PRO A 1162 14.82 -8.28 11.63
C PRO A 1162 14.94 -8.12 10.11
N SER A 1163 14.43 -9.10 9.37
CA SER A 1163 14.21 -9.02 7.91
C SER A 1163 12.71 -8.91 7.64
N GLY A 1164 12.28 -7.85 6.95
CA GLY A 1164 10.86 -7.65 6.60
C GLY A 1164 10.29 -6.24 6.79
N LEU A 1165 11.12 -5.19 6.72
CA LEU A 1165 10.69 -3.79 6.80
C LEU A 1165 11.36 -2.95 5.69
N PRO A 1166 10.78 -1.81 5.28
CA PRO A 1166 11.32 -0.96 4.20
C PRO A 1166 12.77 -0.53 4.44
N GLY A 1167 13.48 -0.23 3.34
CA GLY A 1167 14.95 -0.14 3.22
C GLY A 1167 15.68 0.89 4.10
N GLY A 1168 15.66 0.74 5.43
CA GLY A 1168 16.49 1.47 6.39
C GLY A 1168 17.97 1.06 6.38
N ASN A 1169 18.56 0.79 5.22
CA ASN A 1169 19.96 0.40 5.08
C ASN A 1169 20.83 1.60 4.72
N ALA A 1170 21.87 1.86 5.53
CA ALA A 1170 22.86 2.89 5.26
C ALA A 1170 23.72 2.51 4.04
N ALA A 1171 23.37 3.05 2.86
CA ALA A 1171 24.03 2.80 1.59
C ALA A 1171 24.80 4.04 1.07
N THR A 1172 25.73 4.56 1.88
CA THR A 1172 26.90 5.26 1.29
C THR A 1172 27.83 4.19 0.70
N PRO A 1173 28.10 4.18 -0.63
CA PRO A 1173 28.97 3.16 -1.24
C PRO A 1173 30.46 3.47 -1.00
N THR A 1174 30.86 3.66 0.26
CA THR A 1174 32.27 3.61 0.66
C THR A 1174 32.73 2.16 0.68
N ILE A 1175 32.96 1.59 -0.51
CA ILE A 1175 33.54 0.26 -0.68
C ILE A 1175 34.86 0.21 0.09
N PRO A 1176 35.05 -0.72 1.06
CA PRO A 1176 36.33 -0.90 1.71
C PRO A 1176 37.38 -1.30 0.68
N LEU A 1177 38.31 -0.37 0.40
CA LEU A 1177 39.27 -0.47 -0.71
C LEU A 1177 40.02 -1.82 -0.83
N PRO A 1178 40.42 -2.54 0.25
CA PRO A 1178 41.25 -3.74 0.15
C PRO A 1178 40.66 -4.87 -0.73
N GLY A 1179 39.33 -5.03 -0.73
CA GLY A 1179 38.67 -6.11 -1.46
C GLY A 1179 38.79 -5.93 -2.97
N LEU A 1180 38.30 -4.79 -3.48
CA LEU A 1180 38.31 -4.49 -4.91
C LEU A 1180 39.74 -4.32 -5.45
N THR A 1181 40.66 -3.71 -4.70
CA THR A 1181 42.06 -3.63 -5.14
C THR A 1181 42.69 -5.00 -5.34
N THR A 1182 42.32 -6.00 -4.53
CA THR A 1182 42.89 -7.36 -4.66
C THR A 1182 42.41 -8.03 -5.94
N MET A 1183 41.10 -7.95 -6.27
CA MET A 1183 40.59 -8.51 -7.53
C MET A 1183 41.09 -7.73 -8.75
N VAL A 1184 41.13 -6.39 -8.70
CA VAL A 1184 41.66 -5.56 -9.79
C VAL A 1184 43.15 -5.81 -10.01
N LEU A 1185 43.96 -6.00 -8.96
CA LEU A 1185 45.35 -6.44 -9.11
C LEU A 1185 45.44 -7.84 -9.73
N ILE A 1186 44.61 -8.80 -9.33
CA ILE A 1186 44.63 -10.15 -9.91
C ILE A 1186 44.30 -10.11 -11.41
N THR A 1187 43.22 -9.41 -11.80
CA THR A 1187 42.84 -9.29 -13.22
C THR A 1187 43.86 -8.49 -14.03
N ALA A 1188 44.42 -7.41 -13.47
CA ALA A 1188 45.50 -6.65 -14.13
C ALA A 1188 46.79 -7.47 -14.26
N VAL A 1189 47.16 -8.28 -13.25
CA VAL A 1189 48.31 -9.19 -13.32
C VAL A 1189 48.08 -10.27 -14.38
N VAL A 1190 46.89 -10.87 -14.44
CA VAL A 1190 46.54 -11.85 -15.49
C VAL A 1190 46.62 -11.23 -16.90
N LEU A 1191 46.18 -9.99 -17.07
CA LEU A 1191 46.27 -9.23 -18.34
C LEU A 1191 47.67 -8.64 -18.63
N ILE A 1192 48.62 -8.73 -17.69
CA ILE A 1192 50.04 -8.35 -17.86
C ILE A 1192 50.93 -9.59 -18.08
N PHE A 1193 50.41 -10.79 -17.82
CA PHE A 1193 51.07 -12.08 -18.06
C PHE A 1193 50.57 -12.84 -19.32
N GLN A 1194 49.65 -12.24 -20.08
CA GLN A 1194 49.25 -12.66 -21.44
C GLN A 1194 49.91 -11.77 -22.50
#